data_AF-G1X212-F1
#
_entry.id   AF-G1X212-F1
#
_cell.length_a   1.000
_cell.length_b   1.000
_cell.length_c   1.000
_cell.angle_alpha   90.00
_cell.angle_beta   90.00
_cell.angle_gamma   90.00
#
_symmetry.space_group_name_H-M   'P 1'
#
loop_
_entity.id
_entity.type
_entity.pdbx_description
1 polymer ?
#
loop_
_entity_poly.entity_id
_entity_poly.type
_entity_poly.pdbx_seq_one_letter_code
_entity_poly.pdbx_strand_id
1 'polypeptide(L)'
;MDSLRQELDTLLCKCEDGDAGEERKFMPFQSFRKVFTPERIDDAVYGIKEADMEFSQKGDVAAWVKSHARRIFAILILLGSKEHLIARFMGRDIFQGKYDEKLPFSREDLDTIIPEIAAEFYEKQWEFVSPVWSKNVVHRELPSDVRLPFVLNEKLGRGGFGVVYKIKLHEHHQRTVLFPENKNQQIVRKEFRSAPPRVESQLAAGSRSDSASTGSDYAKELRNLSILNELKHPNIIQLVTSYTYRGKHNLVFPLIEDGDLGKLLRGNREHYPSLRRNETFLIALCELSSAIERVHDYTVERFDIKLMGCHYDLKPQNILVQGSKFILADFGLSRLSADNDQQLFAGGGSDYFAPECTDPEKDFAKKAIDRSSDVWSFGCIISEILTYMKMGPTGVRTFRERRKVLIKSQKVSAFHKGIGQRNQNFDDWLLSPEVQNGADGFSRDMVNLIKRMTTLDQKSRPTAKEITIDLQKTTIQALYFSVWGLYKSLQGMEKLKDSFEAYSEYMRIKSWGFVLGFDPEGQGELVTSSLPETMPLVEMYKCLAEIQEELEATIERCEDSCSPLFAPLRSLGDKLYDTLPLEVAMKASAHWEIEMIRTENLDTLLETAEAAENVNIKIATLARIKRMSVLATAQPSGLTKDGLEISPDSIREGSPFENHLYASVESAAAPKRKVLIEWIRYSIVDTNLFEKLLLRIKSLAVLLNSIETPPDFRILHCSNYLHKGSDGAFGLVFDLPDQSVSIPRSLAAVIHKTRNFRERPSLGSRFKLALSLAVSLSGFHKVGWLHKSISASNVLLLIDPKEAESTVASTWLTDSYLIGFNRSREDDIQAFTLGQTRYEQVTQYYHPDYAQTSFPHPPYRLHYDYYSLGLVLLEVGMWESLSTLVKGVGSGESSRRRNTSVSNRYHEMRGYLVQKRLVMLGHTIGEEYQAAVQACLSGFEELANSTSQARDNVAMQLKFEEEVVQRLRRCHA
;
A
#
# COMPACT_ATOMS: atom_id res chain seq x y z
N MET A 1 56.18 -17.72 38.82
CA MET A 1 56.01 -16.26 38.73
C MET A 1 56.35 -15.72 37.35
N ASP A 2 57.57 -15.88 36.83
CA ASP A 2 57.96 -15.29 35.53
C ASP A 2 57.12 -15.78 34.34
N SER A 3 56.76 -17.06 34.30
CA SER A 3 55.85 -17.61 33.29
C SER A 3 54.46 -16.96 33.32
N LEU A 4 53.89 -16.73 34.51
CA LEU A 4 52.60 -16.06 34.66
C LEU A 4 52.68 -14.58 34.29
N ARG A 5 53.79 -13.91 34.64
CA ARG A 5 54.06 -12.53 34.23
C ARG A 5 54.13 -12.40 32.71
N GLN A 6 54.85 -13.30 32.05
CA GLN A 6 54.98 -13.31 30.59
C GLN A 6 53.61 -13.54 29.93
N GLU A 7 52.81 -14.47 30.44
CA GLU A 7 51.47 -14.74 29.91
C GLU A 7 50.50 -13.56 30.14
N LEU A 8 50.56 -12.87 31.29
CA LEU A 8 49.79 -11.64 31.50
C LEU A 8 50.24 -10.52 30.56
N ASP A 9 51.54 -10.39 30.29
CA ASP A 9 52.06 -9.37 29.38
C ASP A 9 51.63 -9.62 27.92
N THR A 10 51.53 -10.89 27.49
CA THR A 10 51.02 -11.25 26.15
C THR A 10 49.52 -11.02 25.98
N LEU A 11 48.74 -10.96 27.06
CA LEU A 11 47.31 -10.61 27.00
C LEU A 11 47.05 -9.12 26.77
N LEU A 12 48.01 -8.25 27.08
CA LEU A 12 47.86 -6.81 26.91
C LEU A 12 47.69 -6.46 25.42
N CYS A 13 46.56 -5.85 25.08
CA CYS A 13 46.25 -5.40 23.73
C CYS A 13 46.68 -3.95 23.53
N LYS A 14 47.16 -3.60 22.34
CA LYS A 14 47.51 -2.20 22.01
C LYS A 14 46.27 -1.31 21.92
N CYS A 15 46.39 -0.08 22.39
CA CYS A 15 45.38 0.97 22.26
C CYS A 15 45.60 1.76 20.97
N GLU A 16 44.57 1.89 20.15
CA GLU A 16 44.54 2.79 19.00
C GLU A 16 43.79 4.09 19.36
N ASP A 17 43.94 4.65 20.57
CA ASP A 17 43.09 5.76 21.03
C ASP A 17 43.50 7.16 20.53
N GLY A 18 44.58 7.24 19.74
CA GLY A 18 44.95 8.42 18.94
C GLY A 18 46.10 9.27 19.49
N ASP A 19 46.83 8.80 20.51
CA ASP A 19 48.10 9.43 20.92
C ASP A 19 49.23 9.00 19.98
N ALA A 20 49.56 9.87 19.03
CA ALA A 20 50.66 9.67 18.10
C ALA A 20 52.01 9.82 18.84
N GLY A 21 52.49 8.75 19.48
CA GLY A 21 53.82 8.72 20.08
C GLY A 21 54.02 7.74 21.24
N GLU A 22 52.96 7.25 21.87
CA GLU A 22 53.05 6.32 23.01
C GLU A 22 52.30 5.02 22.73
N GLU A 23 53.01 3.88 22.77
CA GLU A 23 52.41 2.56 22.64
C GLU A 23 51.73 2.16 23.95
N ARG A 24 50.48 2.60 24.14
CA ARG A 24 49.68 2.24 25.31
C ARG A 24 48.98 0.89 25.10
N LYS A 25 48.76 0.16 26.20
CA LYS A 25 48.08 -1.14 26.19
C LYS A 25 46.93 -1.23 27.19
N PHE A 26 45.95 -2.10 26.99
CA PHE A 26 44.88 -2.39 27.96
C PHE A 26 44.68 -3.89 28.13
N MET A 27 44.07 -4.29 29.25
CA MET A 27 43.83 -5.68 29.62
C MET A 27 42.40 -6.12 29.31
N PRO A 28 42.18 -7.06 28.36
CA PRO A 28 40.85 -7.60 28.08
C PRO A 28 40.34 -8.46 29.23
N PHE A 29 39.29 -8.00 29.94
CA PHE A 29 38.85 -8.63 31.20
C PHE A 29 38.45 -10.11 31.10
N GLN A 30 37.82 -10.52 30.00
CA GLN A 30 37.42 -11.93 29.85
C GLN A 30 38.64 -12.82 29.57
N SER A 31 39.59 -12.37 28.76
CA SER A 31 40.86 -13.09 28.55
C SER A 31 41.67 -13.17 29.84
N PHE A 32 41.76 -12.05 30.57
CA PHE A 32 42.40 -11.97 31.88
C PHE A 32 41.81 -12.99 32.86
N ARG A 33 40.48 -13.08 32.97
CA ARG A 33 39.81 -14.03 33.86
C ARG A 33 40.06 -15.49 33.50
N LYS A 34 40.28 -15.82 32.23
CA LYS A 34 40.59 -17.19 31.78
C LYS A 34 42.00 -17.61 32.14
N VAL A 35 42.96 -16.68 32.12
CA VAL A 35 44.37 -16.97 32.44
C VAL A 35 44.65 -16.83 33.94
N PHE A 36 44.03 -15.88 34.63
CA PHE A 36 44.25 -15.59 36.04
C PHE A 36 43.25 -16.36 36.93
N THR A 37 43.33 -17.69 36.90
CA THR A 37 42.43 -18.61 37.61
C THR A 37 42.75 -18.70 39.11
N PRO A 38 41.81 -19.19 39.95
CA PRO A 38 42.05 -19.41 41.38
C PRO A 38 43.31 -20.23 41.68
N GLU A 39 43.56 -21.29 40.92
CA GLU A 39 44.70 -22.19 41.11
C GLU A 39 46.01 -21.45 40.84
N ARG A 40 46.05 -20.65 39.78
CA ARG A 40 47.23 -19.84 39.47
C ARG A 40 47.48 -18.71 40.47
N ILE A 41 46.42 -18.18 41.09
CA ILE A 41 46.55 -17.23 42.19
C ILE A 41 47.16 -17.93 43.41
N ASP A 42 46.69 -19.13 43.74
CA ASP A 42 47.26 -19.93 44.83
C ASP A 42 48.74 -20.21 44.57
N ASP A 43 49.10 -20.75 43.40
CA ASP A 43 50.51 -21.00 43.02
C ASP A 43 51.37 -19.73 43.10
N ALA A 44 50.85 -18.59 42.65
CA ALA A 44 51.56 -17.33 42.68
C ALA A 44 51.78 -16.79 44.10
N VAL A 45 50.78 -16.89 44.98
CA VAL A 45 50.89 -16.44 46.38
C VAL A 45 51.78 -17.39 47.19
N TYR A 46 51.63 -18.71 47.02
CA TYR A 46 52.47 -19.69 47.71
C TYR A 46 53.93 -19.67 47.24
N GLY A 47 54.18 -19.23 46.00
CA GLY A 47 55.50 -19.01 45.43
C GLY A 47 56.26 -17.78 45.96
N ILE A 48 55.62 -16.90 46.74
CA ILE A 48 56.28 -15.75 47.38
C ILE A 48 57.28 -16.26 48.42
N LYS A 49 58.51 -15.74 48.40
CA LYS A 49 59.57 -16.18 49.31
C LYS A 49 59.17 -15.91 50.76
N GLU A 50 59.55 -16.82 51.64
CA GLU A 50 59.24 -16.73 53.08
C GLU A 50 59.80 -15.47 53.74
N ALA A 51 60.92 -14.95 53.24
CA ALA A 51 61.51 -13.69 53.68
C ALA A 51 60.63 -12.46 53.38
N ASP A 52 59.73 -12.56 52.40
CA ASP A 52 58.87 -11.47 51.94
C ASP A 52 57.41 -11.62 52.43
N MET A 53 56.97 -12.85 52.78
CA MET A 53 55.64 -13.15 53.33
C MET A 53 55.66 -14.45 54.14
N GLU A 54 55.19 -14.41 55.39
CA GLU A 54 55.11 -15.59 56.26
C GLU A 54 54.11 -16.64 55.72
N PHE A 55 54.44 -17.92 55.85
CA PHE A 55 53.63 -19.05 55.40
C PHE A 55 52.23 -19.05 56.02
N SER A 56 52.12 -18.60 57.28
CA SER A 56 50.86 -18.46 58.01
C SER A 56 49.88 -17.49 57.32
N GLN A 57 50.37 -16.48 56.61
CA GLN A 57 49.57 -15.44 55.97
C GLN A 57 49.14 -15.81 54.54
N LYS A 58 49.87 -16.70 53.86
CA LYS A 58 49.68 -17.02 52.44
C LYS A 58 48.27 -17.52 52.11
N GLY A 59 47.68 -18.34 52.99
CA GLY A 59 46.32 -18.87 52.79
C GLY A 59 45.25 -17.77 52.79
N ASP A 60 45.32 -16.86 53.77
CA ASP A 60 44.38 -15.73 53.91
C ASP A 60 44.54 -14.73 52.75
N VAL A 61 45.79 -14.41 52.39
CA VAL A 61 46.10 -13.54 51.25
C VAL A 61 45.57 -14.14 49.95
N ALA A 62 45.79 -15.43 49.69
CA ALA A 62 45.31 -16.08 48.47
C ALA A 62 43.78 -16.08 48.39
N ALA A 63 43.09 -16.39 49.49
CA ALA A 63 41.63 -16.33 49.57
C ALA A 63 41.09 -14.91 49.32
N TRP A 64 41.76 -13.90 49.89
CA TRP A 64 41.41 -12.50 49.72
C TRP A 64 41.63 -12.01 48.28
N VAL A 65 42.76 -12.33 47.66
CA VAL A 65 43.05 -11.99 46.26
C VAL A 65 42.02 -12.60 45.32
N LYS A 66 41.70 -13.89 45.49
CA LYS A 66 40.70 -14.61 44.67
C LYS A 66 39.33 -13.93 44.69
N SER A 67 38.98 -13.30 45.79
CA SER A 67 37.64 -12.73 45.98
C SER A 67 37.59 -11.23 45.69
N HIS A 68 38.68 -10.50 45.97
CA HIS A 68 38.60 -9.04 46.14
C HIS A 68 39.66 -8.23 45.38
N ALA A 69 40.80 -8.81 44.98
CA ALA A 69 41.98 -8.01 44.55
C ALA A 69 42.76 -8.63 43.38
N ARG A 70 42.08 -9.31 42.45
CA ARG A 70 42.73 -10.02 41.33
C ARG A 70 43.49 -9.07 40.42
N ARG A 71 42.91 -7.90 40.08
CA ARG A 71 43.54 -6.92 39.19
C ARG A 71 44.74 -6.27 39.87
N ILE A 72 44.60 -5.89 41.13
CA ILE A 72 45.69 -5.31 41.93
C ILE A 72 46.87 -6.27 42.00
N PHE A 73 46.61 -7.55 42.29
CA PHE A 73 47.66 -8.56 42.34
C PHE A 73 48.33 -8.77 40.97
N ALA A 74 47.55 -8.79 39.88
CA ALA A 74 48.09 -8.88 38.53
C ALA A 74 48.99 -7.68 38.15
N ILE A 75 48.62 -6.46 38.57
CA ILE A 75 49.47 -5.26 38.39
C ILE A 75 50.82 -5.47 39.09
N LEU A 76 50.82 -5.91 40.35
CA LEU A 76 52.04 -6.16 41.11
C LEU A 76 52.93 -7.23 40.44
N ILE A 77 52.34 -8.30 39.90
CA ILE A 77 53.07 -9.32 39.14
C ILE A 77 53.73 -8.74 37.89
N LEU A 78 53.02 -7.86 37.16
CA LEU A 78 53.54 -7.23 35.95
C LEU A 78 54.67 -6.23 36.24
N LEU A 79 54.64 -5.55 37.39
CA LEU A 79 55.76 -4.70 37.86
C LEU A 79 57.00 -5.53 38.20
N GLY A 80 56.82 -6.77 38.63
CA GLY A 80 57.86 -7.79 38.77
C GLY A 80 58.64 -7.72 40.09
N SER A 81 58.73 -8.85 40.79
CA SER A 81 59.32 -8.95 42.14
C SER A 81 58.63 -8.03 43.18
N LYS A 82 57.33 -7.72 42.98
CA LYS A 82 56.52 -6.82 43.83
C LYS A 82 55.25 -7.48 44.38
N GLU A 83 55.02 -8.74 44.07
CA GLU A 83 53.84 -9.53 44.44
C GLU A 83 53.60 -9.59 45.96
N HIS A 84 54.64 -9.57 46.79
CA HIS A 84 54.56 -9.57 48.25
C HIS A 84 53.84 -8.34 48.83
N LEU A 85 53.83 -7.21 48.09
CA LEU A 85 53.18 -5.98 48.52
C LEU A 85 51.65 -6.07 48.57
N ILE A 86 51.05 -7.13 48.03
CA ILE A 86 49.60 -7.37 48.11
C ILE A 86 49.08 -7.42 49.55
N ALA A 87 49.91 -7.89 50.49
CA ALA A 87 49.57 -7.93 51.91
C ALA A 87 49.33 -6.51 52.50
N ARG A 88 50.00 -5.47 51.96
CA ARG A 88 49.77 -4.07 52.38
C ARG A 88 48.42 -3.54 51.92
N PHE A 89 47.97 -3.95 50.73
CA PHE A 89 46.61 -3.63 50.27
C PHE A 89 45.56 -4.34 51.13
N MET A 90 45.78 -5.62 51.46
CA MET A 90 44.89 -6.38 52.35
C MET A 90 44.85 -5.79 53.76
N GLY A 91 45.99 -5.38 54.34
CA GLY A 91 46.05 -4.76 55.67
C GLY A 91 45.34 -3.41 55.77
N ARG A 92 45.04 -2.78 54.62
CA ARG A 92 44.24 -1.54 54.53
C ARG A 92 42.77 -1.82 54.19
N ASP A 93 42.41 -3.07 53.90
CA ASP A 93 41.02 -3.48 53.75
C ASP A 93 40.35 -3.51 55.12
N ILE A 94 39.36 -2.64 55.29
CA ILE A 94 38.49 -2.61 56.47
C ILE A 94 37.38 -3.67 56.37
N PHE A 95 37.71 -4.84 55.82
CA PHE A 95 36.83 -6.01 55.62
C PHE A 95 35.59 -5.73 54.76
N GLN A 96 35.70 -4.87 53.74
CA GLN A 96 34.58 -4.53 52.85
C GLN A 96 34.50 -5.42 51.60
N GLY A 97 35.57 -6.15 51.26
CA GLY A 97 35.51 -7.24 50.28
C GLY A 97 35.34 -6.83 48.81
N LYS A 98 35.78 -5.64 48.41
CA LYS A 98 35.66 -5.14 47.01
C LYS A 98 36.83 -4.25 46.59
N TYR A 99 38.06 -4.72 46.80
CA TYR A 99 39.23 -3.85 46.67
C TYR A 99 39.59 -3.51 45.20
N ASP A 100 39.37 -4.42 44.26
CA ASP A 100 39.52 -4.15 42.82
C ASP A 100 38.56 -3.04 42.32
N GLU A 101 37.42 -2.82 42.99
CA GLU A 101 36.48 -1.74 42.66
C GLU A 101 37.03 -0.35 43.05
N LYS A 102 38.10 -0.28 43.87
CA LYS A 102 38.78 0.97 44.22
C LYS A 102 39.76 1.45 43.15
N LEU A 103 40.09 0.63 42.16
CA LEU A 103 40.90 1.07 41.04
C LEU A 103 40.12 2.10 40.19
N PRO A 104 40.74 3.21 39.75
CA PRO A 104 42.15 3.58 39.97
C PRO A 104 42.38 4.26 41.34
N PHE A 105 43.51 3.95 41.99
CA PHE A 105 43.98 4.64 43.19
C PHE A 105 44.61 5.99 42.83
N SER A 106 44.42 6.98 43.72
CA SER A 106 45.12 8.26 43.61
C SER A 106 46.61 8.10 43.95
N ARG A 107 47.39 9.12 43.60
CA ARG A 107 48.82 9.14 43.93
C ARG A 107 49.07 9.06 45.44
N GLU A 108 48.30 9.84 46.19
CA GLU A 108 48.41 9.96 47.65
C GLU A 108 48.06 8.64 48.35
N ASP A 109 47.03 7.92 47.85
CA ASP A 109 46.69 6.59 48.35
C ASP A 109 47.86 5.61 48.16
N LEU A 110 48.47 5.62 46.98
CA LEU A 110 49.58 4.71 46.65
C LEU A 110 50.84 5.05 47.44
N ASP A 111 51.16 6.33 47.65
CA ASP A 111 52.28 6.75 48.50
C ASP A 111 52.09 6.31 49.96
N THR A 112 50.84 6.11 50.39
CA THR A 112 50.50 5.62 51.73
C THR A 112 50.54 4.08 51.85
N ILE A 113 50.26 3.36 50.77
CA ILE A 113 50.15 1.89 50.75
C ILE A 113 51.48 1.24 50.33
N ILE A 114 52.08 1.73 49.25
CA ILE A 114 53.28 1.19 48.58
C ILE A 114 54.19 2.33 48.07
N PRO A 115 54.75 3.18 48.96
CA PRO A 115 55.54 4.35 48.58
C PRO A 115 56.71 4.02 47.63
N GLU A 116 57.31 2.84 47.78
CA GLU A 116 58.45 2.41 46.97
C GLU A 116 58.15 2.19 45.48
N ILE A 117 56.90 1.95 45.10
CA ILE A 117 56.50 1.67 43.71
C ILE A 117 55.26 2.45 43.30
N ALA A 118 54.86 3.46 44.06
CA ALA A 118 53.65 4.24 43.79
C ALA A 118 53.67 4.82 42.36
N ALA A 119 54.84 5.20 41.83
CA ALA A 119 55.06 5.69 40.44
C ALA A 119 54.64 4.65 39.42
N GLU A 120 55.28 3.50 39.50
CA GLU A 120 55.10 2.40 38.59
C GLU A 120 53.67 1.84 38.67
N PHE A 121 53.12 1.70 39.88
CA PHE A 121 51.75 1.22 40.07
C PHE A 121 50.72 2.20 39.51
N TYR A 122 50.88 3.52 39.76
CA TYR A 122 49.96 4.55 39.28
C TYR A 122 49.85 4.53 37.75
N GLU A 123 50.95 4.33 37.04
CA GLU A 123 50.95 4.23 35.58
C GLU A 123 50.38 2.89 35.08
N LYS A 124 50.72 1.80 35.76
CA LYS A 124 50.35 0.44 35.35
C LYS A 124 48.87 0.13 35.56
N GLN A 125 48.23 0.67 36.61
CA GLN A 125 46.81 0.42 36.88
C GLN A 125 45.87 0.81 35.73
N TRP A 126 46.27 1.80 34.91
CA TRP A 126 45.48 2.25 33.77
C TRP A 126 45.29 1.14 32.70
N GLU A 127 46.15 0.11 32.69
CA GLU A 127 45.98 -1.11 31.87
C GLU A 127 44.75 -1.93 32.29
N PHE A 128 44.39 -1.89 33.57
CA PHE A 128 43.38 -2.74 34.19
C PHE A 128 42.08 -2.01 34.54
N VAL A 129 41.91 -0.76 34.10
CA VAL A 129 40.68 0.04 34.34
C VAL A 129 40.04 0.53 33.04
N SER A 130 40.39 -0.10 31.92
CA SER A 130 39.80 0.24 30.62
C SER A 130 38.28 0.01 30.62
N PRO A 131 37.47 0.95 30.08
CA PRO A 131 36.02 0.94 30.21
C PRO A 131 35.37 -0.24 29.48
N VAL A 132 34.23 -0.72 30.01
CA VAL A 132 33.36 -1.70 29.34
C VAL A 132 32.08 -1.00 28.87
N TRP A 133 31.81 -1.09 27.58
CA TRP A 133 30.80 -0.31 26.88
C TRP A 133 29.46 -1.04 26.79
N SER A 134 28.37 -0.27 26.77
CA SER A 134 27.00 -0.73 26.58
C SER A 134 26.17 0.37 25.92
N LYS A 135 25.07 0.01 25.24
CA LYS A 135 24.13 1.00 24.70
C LYS A 135 23.50 1.77 25.85
N ASN A 136 23.80 3.06 25.95
CA ASN A 136 23.24 3.95 26.96
C ASN A 136 23.44 5.40 26.54
N VAL A 137 22.35 6.16 26.59
CA VAL A 137 22.28 7.58 26.21
C VAL A 137 22.84 8.50 27.30
N VAL A 138 22.96 8.02 28.56
CA VAL A 138 23.56 8.77 29.67
C VAL A 138 25.02 9.10 29.37
N HIS A 139 25.33 10.39 29.43
CA HIS A 139 26.67 10.93 29.22
C HIS A 139 27.66 10.46 30.28
N ARG A 140 28.90 10.18 29.88
CA ARG A 140 29.98 9.76 30.79
C ARG A 140 31.19 10.67 30.70
N GLU A 141 31.70 11.12 31.84
CA GLU A 141 33.02 11.75 31.90
C GLU A 141 34.08 10.69 32.21
N LEU A 142 35.11 10.61 31.37
CA LEU A 142 36.18 9.63 31.48
C LEU A 142 37.45 10.31 32.02
N PRO A 143 38.18 9.67 32.95
CA PRO A 143 39.48 10.16 33.42
C PRO A 143 40.47 10.36 32.28
N SER A 144 41.34 11.35 32.36
CA SER A 144 42.31 11.68 31.30
C SER A 144 43.32 10.56 31.02
N ASP A 145 43.64 9.74 32.01
CA ASP A 145 44.62 8.65 31.90
C ASP A 145 44.00 7.31 31.50
N VAL A 146 42.66 7.25 31.36
CA VAL A 146 41.99 5.99 31.01
C VAL A 146 42.38 5.53 29.61
N ARG A 147 42.65 4.24 29.48
CA ARG A 147 43.02 3.64 28.20
C ARG A 147 41.76 3.18 27.47
N LEU A 148 41.42 3.81 26.36
CA LEU A 148 40.22 3.43 25.60
C LEU A 148 40.49 2.11 24.85
N PRO A 149 39.60 1.11 24.92
CA PRO A 149 39.82 -0.23 24.35
C PRO A 149 39.54 -0.25 22.83
N PHE A 150 40.09 0.73 22.11
CA PHE A 150 39.99 0.82 20.66
C PHE A 150 41.11 0.00 20.02
N VAL A 151 40.72 -0.89 19.11
CA VAL A 151 41.65 -1.67 18.27
C VAL A 151 41.72 -1.13 16.83
N LEU A 152 40.94 -0.07 16.54
CA LEU A 152 40.97 0.71 15.31
C LEU A 152 40.47 2.11 15.65
N ASN A 153 41.10 3.15 15.08
CA ASN A 153 40.66 4.54 15.18
C ASN A 153 41.16 5.36 13.99
N GLU A 154 40.45 5.26 12.89
CA GLU A 154 40.80 5.89 11.62
C GLU A 154 40.00 7.17 11.44
N LYS A 155 40.66 8.26 11.06
CA LYS A 155 39.97 9.53 10.77
C LYS A 155 39.22 9.43 9.44
N LEU A 156 37.89 9.55 9.47
CA LEU A 156 37.05 9.56 8.27
C LEU A 156 36.95 10.94 7.62
N GLY A 157 36.95 12.00 8.41
CA GLY A 157 36.76 13.35 7.90
C GLY A 157 36.70 14.42 8.97
N ARG A 158 36.60 15.68 8.54
CA ARG A 158 36.44 16.85 9.41
C ARG A 158 35.22 17.65 8.94
N GLY A 159 34.29 17.94 9.86
CA GLY A 159 33.12 18.78 9.63
C GLY A 159 33.22 20.13 10.34
N GLY A 160 32.14 20.92 10.29
CA GLY A 160 32.05 22.22 10.97
C GLY A 160 32.20 22.11 12.49
N PHE A 161 31.53 21.12 13.08
CA PHE A 161 31.45 20.92 14.53
C PHE A 161 32.58 20.05 15.13
N GLY A 162 33.35 19.34 14.30
CA GLY A 162 34.29 18.34 14.83
C GLY A 162 34.99 17.47 13.81
N VAL A 163 35.62 16.41 14.28
CA VAL A 163 36.29 15.37 13.49
C VAL A 163 35.56 14.05 13.67
N VAL A 164 35.35 13.32 12.57
CA VAL A 164 34.65 12.03 12.58
C VAL A 164 35.67 10.91 12.39
N TYR A 165 35.58 9.89 13.24
CA TYR A 165 36.46 8.73 13.27
C TYR A 165 35.64 7.45 13.07
N LYS A 166 36.24 6.48 12.38
CA LYS A 166 35.82 5.08 12.33
C LYS A 166 36.60 4.34 13.40
N ILE A 167 35.90 3.74 14.37
CA ILE A 167 36.52 3.04 15.48
C ILE A 167 36.04 1.59 15.57
N LYS A 168 36.86 0.72 16.18
CA LYS A 168 36.47 -0.65 16.55
C LYS A 168 36.81 -0.86 18.02
N LEU A 169 35.80 -1.24 18.81
CA LEU A 169 35.97 -1.62 20.21
C LEU A 169 36.42 -3.07 20.32
N HIS A 170 37.32 -3.36 21.27
CA HIS A 170 37.68 -4.74 21.60
C HIS A 170 36.45 -5.53 22.08
N GLU A 171 36.27 -6.76 21.61
CA GLU A 171 35.09 -7.60 21.87
C GLU A 171 34.82 -7.81 23.37
N HIS A 172 35.85 -8.12 24.16
CA HIS A 172 35.75 -8.29 25.62
C HIS A 172 35.50 -7.00 26.42
N HIS A 173 35.48 -5.84 25.76
CA HIS A 173 35.11 -4.55 26.35
C HIS A 173 33.69 -4.11 25.94
N GLN A 174 32.89 -5.03 25.42
CA GLN A 174 31.48 -4.80 25.13
C GLN A 174 30.64 -5.69 26.07
N ARG A 175 29.81 -5.08 26.93
CA ARG A 175 28.91 -5.84 27.83
C ARG A 175 27.86 -6.63 27.04
N THR A 176 27.40 -6.03 25.96
CA THR A 176 26.54 -6.63 24.94
C THR A 176 27.06 -6.14 23.60
N VAL A 177 27.03 -7.00 22.58
CA VAL A 177 27.44 -6.63 21.22
C VAL A 177 26.67 -5.37 20.82
N LEU A 178 27.38 -4.26 20.62
CA LEU A 178 26.74 -2.98 20.36
C LEU A 178 26.01 -2.99 19.02
N PHE A 179 26.49 -3.76 18.04
CA PHE A 179 25.86 -3.85 16.73
C PHE A 179 25.90 -5.26 16.16
N PRO A 180 24.96 -6.15 16.55
CA PRO A 180 24.95 -7.55 16.12
C PRO A 180 24.96 -7.70 14.59
N GLU A 181 24.31 -6.77 13.89
CA GLU A 181 24.17 -6.79 12.43
C GLU A 181 25.43 -6.31 11.70
N ASN A 182 26.31 -5.57 12.38
CA ASN A 182 27.60 -5.19 11.82
C ASN A 182 28.63 -6.30 12.08
N LYS A 183 28.89 -7.13 11.08
CA LYS A 183 29.87 -8.23 11.15
C LYS A 183 31.26 -7.79 11.65
N ASN A 184 31.67 -6.56 11.37
CA ASN A 184 32.99 -6.03 11.75
C ASN A 184 32.99 -5.26 13.07
N GLN A 185 31.82 -5.04 13.69
CA GLN A 185 31.64 -4.26 14.94
C GLN A 185 32.27 -2.86 14.86
N GLN A 186 32.31 -2.27 13.67
CA GLN A 186 32.87 -0.93 13.45
C GLN A 186 31.79 0.14 13.67
N ILE A 187 32.17 1.24 14.30
CA ILE A 187 31.26 2.30 14.72
C ILE A 187 31.85 3.67 14.40
N VAL A 188 31.02 4.70 14.43
CA VAL A 188 31.42 6.07 14.14
C VAL A 188 31.49 6.88 15.42
N ARG A 189 32.57 7.63 15.60
CA ARG A 189 32.76 8.57 16.71
C ARG A 189 32.92 9.99 16.15
N LYS A 190 32.03 10.90 16.55
CA LYS A 190 32.11 12.35 16.28
C LYS A 190 32.75 13.03 17.50
N GLU A 191 33.99 13.48 17.35
CA GLU A 191 34.75 14.24 18.34
C GLU A 191 34.53 15.75 18.10
N PHE A 192 34.05 16.46 19.11
CA PHE A 192 33.85 17.92 19.07
C PHE A 192 35.15 18.64 19.44
N ARG A 193 35.32 19.88 18.93
CA ARG A 193 36.48 20.70 19.29
C ARG A 193 36.43 21.04 20.78
N SER A 194 37.56 20.98 21.48
CA SER A 194 37.63 21.45 22.87
C SER A 194 37.50 22.97 22.92
N ALA A 195 36.73 23.50 23.88
CA ALA A 195 36.94 24.86 24.34
C ALA A 195 38.23 24.88 25.20
N PRO A 196 39.08 25.92 25.10
CA PRO A 196 40.21 26.05 26.01
C PRO A 196 39.70 26.08 27.47
N PRO A 197 40.45 25.51 28.44
CA PRO A 197 40.05 25.55 29.84
C PRO A 197 39.82 27.00 30.27
N ARG A 198 38.65 27.28 30.88
CA ARG A 198 38.39 28.58 31.49
C ARG A 198 39.36 28.75 32.66
N VAL A 199 40.41 29.55 32.47
CA VAL A 199 41.12 30.16 33.60
C VAL A 199 40.20 31.23 34.15
N GLU A 200 39.82 31.10 35.42
CA GLU A 200 39.16 32.16 36.18
C GLU A 200 40.07 33.40 36.18
N SER A 201 39.83 34.32 35.26
CA SER A 201 40.28 35.70 35.42
C SER A 201 39.20 36.62 34.90
N GLN A 202 38.71 37.43 35.82
CA GLN A 202 37.70 38.45 35.61
C GLN A 202 38.20 39.54 34.65
N LEU A 203 37.24 40.17 33.96
CA LEU A 203 37.27 41.53 33.41
C LEU A 203 38.15 41.78 32.17
N ALA A 204 37.54 41.67 30.99
CA ALA A 204 37.63 42.70 29.95
C ALA A 204 36.47 42.56 28.95
N ALA A 205 35.48 43.44 29.08
CA ALA A 205 34.43 43.61 28.08
C ALA A 205 35.05 44.25 26.81
N GLY A 206 34.84 43.63 25.65
CA GLY A 206 35.14 44.26 24.37
C GLY A 206 36.06 43.49 23.44
N SER A 207 35.90 42.18 23.25
CA SER A 207 36.42 41.45 22.09
C SER A 207 35.54 40.23 21.79
N ARG A 208 35.20 40.04 20.52
CA ARG A 208 34.26 39.02 20.00
C ARG A 208 34.57 37.62 20.56
N SER A 209 33.55 37.00 21.14
CA SER A 209 33.61 35.71 21.83
C SER A 209 33.55 34.52 20.84
N ASP A 210 34.70 34.11 20.32
CA ASP A 210 34.84 32.82 19.59
C ASP A 210 35.04 31.61 20.53
N SER A 211 35.05 31.81 21.85
CA SER A 211 35.34 30.77 22.86
C SER A 211 34.12 30.23 23.63
N ALA A 212 32.91 30.73 23.37
CA ALA A 212 31.68 30.33 24.06
C ALA A 212 30.73 29.42 23.25
N SER A 213 30.97 29.20 21.94
CA SER A 213 30.06 28.49 21.04
C SER A 213 30.17 26.96 21.10
N THR A 214 31.37 26.41 21.24
CA THR A 214 31.60 24.97 21.04
C THR A 214 30.96 24.05 22.08
N GLY A 215 30.92 24.46 23.36
CA GLY A 215 30.25 23.69 24.42
C GLY A 215 28.72 23.72 24.33
N SER A 216 28.18 24.81 23.75
CA SER A 216 26.74 24.96 23.47
C SER A 216 26.29 24.00 22.37
N ASP A 217 27.06 23.87 21.28
CA ASP A 217 26.71 23.02 20.13
C ASP A 217 26.66 21.54 20.51
N TYR A 218 27.64 21.07 21.30
CA TYR A 218 27.64 19.69 21.81
C TYR A 218 26.41 19.40 22.69
N ALA A 219 26.15 20.24 23.69
CA ALA A 219 25.04 20.06 24.62
C ALA A 219 23.70 20.07 23.89
N LYS A 220 23.57 20.93 22.87
CA LYS A 220 22.39 21.01 22.02
C LYS A 220 22.19 19.74 21.19
N GLU A 221 23.23 19.26 20.49
CA GLU A 221 23.15 18.03 19.69
C GLU A 221 22.85 16.80 20.56
N LEU A 222 23.52 16.67 21.70
CA LEU A 222 23.29 15.58 22.64
C LEU A 222 21.83 15.58 23.14
N ARG A 223 21.30 16.75 23.52
CA ARG A 223 19.91 16.89 23.97
C ARG A 223 18.93 16.44 22.89
N ASN A 224 19.10 16.94 21.66
CA ASN A 224 18.21 16.60 20.55
C ASN A 224 18.26 15.11 20.23
N LEU A 225 19.45 14.53 20.10
CA LEU A 225 19.62 13.09 19.82
C LEU A 225 19.08 12.21 20.94
N SER A 226 19.20 12.64 22.20
CA SER A 226 18.64 11.90 23.34
C SER A 226 17.11 11.84 23.27
N ILE A 227 16.46 12.92 22.81
CA ILE A 227 15.02 12.98 22.59
C ILE A 227 14.63 12.13 21.37
N LEU A 228 15.33 12.29 20.25
CA LEU A 228 15.02 11.60 18.99
C LEU A 228 15.28 10.09 19.04
N ASN A 229 16.20 9.63 19.90
CA ASN A 229 16.43 8.22 20.14
C ASN A 229 15.17 7.47 20.61
N GLU A 230 14.25 8.14 21.32
CA GLU A 230 12.99 7.55 21.75
C GLU A 230 12.01 7.29 20.58
N LEU A 231 12.13 8.01 19.46
CA LEU A 231 11.30 7.76 18.26
C LEU A 231 11.56 6.39 17.64
N LYS A 232 12.80 5.89 17.76
CA LYS A 232 13.28 4.66 17.10
C LYS A 232 12.92 4.61 15.60
N HIS A 233 12.90 5.76 14.92
CA HIS A 233 12.53 5.84 13.51
C HIS A 233 13.64 5.24 12.62
N PRO A 234 13.33 4.40 11.62
CA PRO A 234 14.34 3.73 10.79
C PRO A 234 15.19 4.67 9.95
N ASN A 235 14.66 5.85 9.59
CA ASN A 235 15.34 6.85 8.78
C ASN A 235 15.92 8.02 9.60
N ILE A 236 16.16 7.83 10.90
CA ILE A 236 16.86 8.81 11.76
C ILE A 236 18.05 8.10 12.43
N ILE A 237 19.23 8.72 12.40
CA ILE A 237 20.44 8.15 13.03
C ILE A 237 20.26 8.00 14.55
N GLN A 238 20.59 6.82 15.08
CA GLN A 238 20.48 6.56 16.52
C GLN A 238 21.81 6.81 17.24
N LEU A 239 21.77 7.60 18.31
CA LEU A 239 22.89 7.80 19.22
C LEU A 239 23.07 6.56 20.10
N VAL A 240 24.25 5.97 20.09
CA VAL A 240 24.57 4.78 20.89
C VAL A 240 24.91 5.16 22.33
N THR A 241 25.84 6.12 22.43
CA THR A 241 26.37 6.61 23.69
C THR A 241 27.14 7.92 23.46
N SER A 242 27.43 8.60 24.57
CA SER A 242 28.22 9.82 24.58
C SER A 242 29.18 9.85 25.76
N TYR A 243 30.34 10.47 25.55
CA TYR A 243 31.34 10.59 26.62
C TYR A 243 32.27 11.79 26.40
N THR A 244 32.89 12.26 27.48
CA THR A 244 33.95 13.27 27.46
C THR A 244 35.26 12.60 27.86
N TYR A 245 36.30 12.77 27.06
CA TYR A 245 37.63 12.23 27.34
C TYR A 245 38.67 13.31 27.05
N ARG A 246 39.54 13.61 28.03
CA ARG A 246 40.57 14.67 27.95
C ARG A 246 40.02 16.02 27.47
N GLY A 247 38.88 16.43 28.02
CA GLY A 247 38.21 17.69 27.67
C GLY A 247 37.63 17.73 26.24
N LYS A 248 37.51 16.59 25.56
CA LYS A 248 36.88 16.46 24.25
C LYS A 248 35.58 15.69 24.35
N HIS A 249 34.50 16.29 23.88
CA HIS A 249 33.20 15.64 23.84
C HIS A 249 33.08 14.71 22.63
N ASN A 250 32.49 13.54 22.83
CA ASN A 250 32.36 12.50 21.81
C ASN A 250 30.93 11.95 21.76
N LEU A 251 30.40 11.79 20.54
CA LEU A 251 29.15 11.09 20.26
C LEU A 251 29.44 9.84 19.42
N VAL A 252 28.76 8.74 19.71
CA VAL A 252 28.99 7.45 19.04
C VAL A 252 27.73 6.96 18.33
N PHE A 253 27.89 6.56 17.07
CA PHE A 253 26.82 6.20 16.13
C PHE A 253 27.13 4.86 15.43
N PRO A 254 26.11 4.19 14.85
CA PRO A 254 26.37 3.10 13.91
C PRO A 254 27.19 3.58 12.70
N LEU A 255 28.04 2.72 12.17
CA LEU A 255 28.70 2.95 10.89
C LEU A 255 27.73 2.66 9.74
N ILE A 256 27.56 3.64 8.86
CA ILE A 256 26.83 3.52 7.60
C ILE A 256 27.84 3.50 6.46
N GLU A 257 27.98 2.37 5.76
CA GLU A 257 29.10 2.11 4.85
C GLU A 257 28.95 2.78 3.48
N ASP A 258 27.72 2.96 2.97
CA ASP A 258 27.49 3.49 1.62
C ASP A 258 27.69 5.03 1.52
N GLY A 259 28.01 5.67 2.65
CA GLY A 259 28.35 7.08 2.74
C GLY A 259 27.13 8.01 2.78
N ASP A 260 27.29 9.22 2.24
CA ASP A 260 26.26 10.26 2.21
C ASP A 260 25.64 10.44 0.82
N LEU A 261 24.41 10.95 0.76
CA LEU A 261 23.69 11.23 -0.47
C LEU A 261 24.48 12.18 -1.38
N GLY A 262 25.27 13.10 -0.80
CA GLY A 262 26.16 13.96 -1.57
C GLY A 262 27.22 13.18 -2.37
N LYS A 263 27.79 12.10 -1.81
CA LYS A 263 28.68 11.17 -2.52
C LYS A 263 27.92 10.37 -3.57
N LEU A 264 26.74 9.85 -3.23
CA LEU A 264 25.88 9.12 -4.18
C LEU A 264 25.60 9.96 -5.43
N LEU A 265 25.14 11.21 -5.26
CA LEU A 265 24.80 12.11 -6.37
C LEU A 265 26.00 12.50 -7.26
N ARG A 266 27.24 12.29 -6.79
CA ARG A 266 28.47 12.47 -7.58
C ARG A 266 28.98 11.15 -8.19
N GLY A 267 28.62 10.02 -7.60
CA GLY A 267 29.06 8.69 -7.98
C GLY A 267 28.24 8.09 -9.11
N ASN A 268 28.71 6.95 -9.64
CA ASN A 268 27.96 6.17 -10.61
C ASN A 268 26.96 5.25 -9.88
N ARG A 269 25.75 5.11 -10.42
CA ARG A 269 24.63 4.33 -9.87
C ARG A 269 24.98 2.87 -9.59
N GLU A 270 25.91 2.31 -10.38
CA GLU A 270 26.41 0.95 -10.21
C GLU A 270 27.07 0.66 -8.86
N HIS A 271 27.59 1.68 -8.17
CA HIS A 271 28.16 1.52 -6.82
C HIS A 271 27.08 1.33 -5.73
N TYR A 272 25.81 1.53 -6.09
CA TYR A 272 24.67 1.47 -5.18
C TYR A 272 23.61 0.52 -5.76
N PRO A 273 23.85 -0.82 -5.74
CA PRO A 273 22.98 -1.80 -6.41
C PRO A 273 21.52 -1.74 -5.92
N SER A 274 21.30 -1.50 -4.62
CA SER A 274 19.95 -1.35 -4.03
C SER A 274 19.21 -0.07 -4.49
N LEU A 275 19.91 0.90 -5.09
CA LEU A 275 19.36 2.15 -5.64
C LEU A 275 19.50 2.21 -7.17
N ARG A 276 19.44 1.06 -7.85
CA ARG A 276 19.48 0.97 -9.32
C ARG A 276 18.20 1.40 -10.03
N ARG A 277 17.05 1.30 -9.36
CA ARG A 277 15.72 1.63 -9.93
C ARG A 277 15.24 3.01 -9.48
N ASN A 278 14.41 3.67 -10.27
CA ASN A 278 13.90 5.01 -9.89
C ASN A 278 12.90 4.88 -8.73
N GLU A 279 12.14 3.78 -8.74
CA GLU A 279 11.20 3.35 -7.71
C GLU A 279 11.86 3.21 -6.35
N THR A 280 13.11 2.71 -6.26
CA THR A 280 13.81 2.61 -4.98
C THR A 280 14.24 3.98 -4.44
N PHE A 281 14.55 4.96 -5.29
CA PHE A 281 14.73 6.35 -4.86
C PHE A 281 13.43 6.97 -4.36
N LEU A 282 12.31 6.71 -5.03
CA LEU A 282 11.00 7.21 -4.63
C LEU A 282 10.56 6.64 -3.27
N ILE A 283 10.77 5.34 -3.04
CA ILE A 283 10.55 4.71 -1.73
C ILE A 283 11.46 5.33 -0.67
N ALA A 284 12.75 5.49 -0.94
CA ALA A 284 13.69 6.10 -0.01
C ALA A 284 13.32 7.55 0.35
N LEU A 285 12.77 8.30 -0.62
CA LEU A 285 12.23 9.65 -0.40
C LEU A 285 10.97 9.64 0.46
N CYS A 286 10.04 8.70 0.26
CA CYS A 286 8.87 8.53 1.12
C CYS A 286 9.31 8.28 2.58
N GLU A 287 10.23 7.35 2.79
CA GLU A 287 10.73 7.00 4.13
C GLU A 287 11.50 8.15 4.78
N LEU A 288 12.30 8.89 4.02
CA LEU A 288 12.98 10.09 4.50
C LEU A 288 12.00 11.21 4.86
N SER A 289 10.95 11.41 4.05
CA SER A 289 9.92 12.41 4.34
C SER A 289 9.15 12.10 5.63
N SER A 290 8.88 10.82 5.89
CA SER A 290 8.32 10.35 7.17
C SER A 290 9.23 10.70 8.36
N ALA A 291 10.56 10.57 8.22
CA ALA A 291 11.48 11.02 9.27
C ALA A 291 11.41 12.53 9.51
N ILE A 292 11.36 13.34 8.45
CA ILE A 292 11.25 14.80 8.56
C ILE A 292 9.92 15.18 9.23
N GLU A 293 8.82 14.54 8.84
CA GLU A 293 7.50 14.70 9.46
C GLU A 293 7.54 14.41 10.96
N ARG A 294 8.17 13.29 11.38
CA ARG A 294 8.29 12.95 12.81
C ARG A 294 9.23 13.85 13.60
N VAL A 295 10.19 14.49 12.94
CA VAL A 295 10.99 15.54 13.57
C VAL A 295 10.17 16.82 13.72
N HIS A 296 9.38 17.18 12.69
CA HIS A 296 8.54 18.38 12.68
C HIS A 296 7.41 18.34 13.70
N ASP A 297 6.76 17.18 13.83
CA ASP A 297 5.69 16.89 14.76
C ASP A 297 6.08 15.70 15.65
N TYR A 298 6.98 15.95 16.59
CA TYR A 298 7.44 14.94 17.54
C TYR A 298 6.39 14.73 18.63
N THR A 299 5.87 13.51 18.72
CA THR A 299 4.91 13.12 19.76
C THR A 299 5.34 11.83 20.43
N VAL A 300 5.44 11.83 21.75
CA VAL A 300 5.62 10.60 22.55
C VAL A 300 4.41 10.43 23.46
N GLU A 301 3.51 9.55 23.03
CA GLU A 301 2.22 9.28 23.70
C GLU A 301 2.42 8.85 25.15
N ARG A 302 3.44 8.03 25.42
CA ARG A 302 3.71 7.50 26.78
C ARG A 302 3.91 8.60 27.83
N PHE A 303 4.40 9.77 27.43
CA PHE A 303 4.74 10.86 28.35
C PHE A 303 3.90 12.12 28.10
N ASP A 304 2.91 12.06 27.19
CA ASP A 304 2.12 13.21 26.72
C ASP A 304 3.01 14.40 26.29
N ILE A 305 4.14 14.09 25.66
CA ILE A 305 5.09 15.10 25.18
C ILE A 305 4.83 15.36 23.70
N LYS A 306 4.48 16.60 23.37
CA LYS A 306 4.44 17.12 22.00
C LYS A 306 5.48 18.21 21.84
N LEU A 307 6.43 17.99 20.95
CA LEU A 307 7.48 18.95 20.60
C LEU A 307 7.38 19.27 19.12
N MET A 308 7.62 20.53 18.78
CA MET A 308 7.82 20.96 17.41
C MET A 308 9.32 21.02 17.14
N GLY A 309 9.72 20.43 16.01
CA GLY A 309 11.12 20.34 15.64
C GLY A 309 11.44 20.93 14.28
N CYS A 310 12.69 21.38 14.14
CA CYS A 310 13.28 21.76 12.86
C CYS A 310 14.71 21.22 12.80
N HIS A 311 15.13 20.72 11.65
CA HIS A 311 16.49 20.27 11.42
C HIS A 311 17.47 21.43 11.17
N TYR A 312 17.06 22.41 10.35
CA TYR A 312 17.79 23.63 9.95
C TYR A 312 19.08 23.46 9.14
N ASP A 313 19.56 22.24 8.94
CA ASP A 313 20.73 21.95 8.09
C ASP A 313 20.49 20.77 7.15
N LEU A 314 19.31 20.71 6.51
CA LEU A 314 19.02 19.69 5.51
C LEU A 314 19.87 19.94 4.26
N LYS A 315 20.73 18.97 3.94
CA LYS A 315 21.58 18.94 2.74
C LYS A 315 22.00 17.51 2.43
N PRO A 316 22.43 17.19 1.20
CA PRO A 316 22.81 15.83 0.83
C PRO A 316 23.92 15.20 1.71
N GLN A 317 24.81 16.00 2.30
CA GLN A 317 25.88 15.50 3.17
C GLN A 317 25.37 15.01 4.55
N ASN A 318 24.16 15.43 4.94
CA ASN A 318 23.52 15.08 6.22
C ASN A 318 22.49 13.96 6.05
N ILE A 319 22.40 13.36 4.86
CA ILE A 319 21.56 12.19 4.59
C ILE A 319 22.50 11.03 4.29
N LEU A 320 22.57 10.05 5.17
CA LEU A 320 23.37 8.84 4.99
C LEU A 320 22.61 7.83 4.14
N VAL A 321 23.32 7.02 3.35
CA VAL A 321 22.75 5.99 2.49
C VAL A 321 23.05 4.63 3.10
N GLN A 322 22.03 3.79 3.31
CA GLN A 322 22.18 2.42 3.80
C GLN A 322 21.33 1.47 2.95
N GLY A 323 21.95 0.76 2.01
CA GLY A 323 21.25 -0.05 1.02
C GLY A 323 20.29 0.82 0.20
N SER A 324 18.99 0.54 0.29
CA SER A 324 17.92 1.32 -0.35
C SER A 324 17.36 2.45 0.53
N LYS A 325 17.89 2.69 1.73
CA LYS A 325 17.36 3.65 2.70
C LYS A 325 18.17 4.93 2.78
N PHE A 326 17.47 6.03 3.03
CA PHE A 326 18.05 7.31 3.40
C PHE A 326 17.86 7.57 4.89
N ILE A 327 18.93 7.93 5.60
CA ILE A 327 18.95 8.13 7.05
C ILE A 327 19.34 9.57 7.34
N LEU A 328 18.46 10.31 7.99
CA LEU A 328 18.70 11.67 8.44
C LEU A 328 19.72 11.71 9.59
N ALA A 329 20.75 12.55 9.46
CA ALA A 329 21.83 12.69 10.42
C ALA A 329 22.21 14.17 10.64
N ASP A 330 23.05 14.41 11.66
CA ASP A 330 23.61 15.72 12.06
C ASP A 330 22.61 16.73 12.63
N PHE A 331 22.15 16.46 13.86
CA PHE A 331 21.17 17.29 14.57
C PHE A 331 21.77 18.46 15.36
N GLY A 332 23.00 18.88 15.04
CA GLY A 332 23.73 19.92 15.78
C GLY A 332 23.08 21.30 15.70
N LEU A 333 22.43 21.61 14.58
CA LEU A 333 21.69 22.86 14.39
C LEU A 333 20.21 22.75 14.73
N SER A 334 19.70 21.53 14.91
CA SER A 334 18.27 21.25 15.08
C SER A 334 17.70 21.85 16.35
N ARG A 335 16.39 22.09 16.37
CA ARG A 335 15.66 22.57 17.54
C ARG A 335 14.49 21.65 17.79
N LEU A 336 14.25 21.33 19.05
CA LEU A 336 13.05 20.63 19.54
C LEU A 336 12.53 21.41 20.75
N SER A 337 11.32 21.96 20.66
CA SER A 337 10.74 22.84 21.69
C SER A 337 9.23 22.68 21.77
N ALA A 338 8.64 22.96 22.93
CA ALA A 338 7.19 22.99 23.11
C ALA A 338 6.55 24.27 22.53
N ASP A 339 7.34 25.36 22.42
CA ASP A 339 6.86 26.66 21.96
C ASP A 339 7.04 26.83 20.44
N ASN A 340 6.05 27.45 19.79
CA ASN A 340 6.03 27.69 18.33
C ASN A 340 6.84 28.94 17.91
N ASP A 341 7.78 29.38 18.74
CA ASP A 341 8.44 30.66 18.56
C ASP A 341 9.41 30.63 17.37
N GLN A 342 9.14 31.53 16.43
CA GLN A 342 10.00 31.89 15.31
C GLN A 342 11.40 32.28 15.82
N GLN A 343 12.45 31.71 15.22
CA GLN A 343 13.81 31.99 15.65
C GLN A 343 14.54 32.96 14.71
N LEU A 344 15.47 33.69 15.30
CA LEU A 344 16.46 34.51 14.61
C LEU A 344 17.60 33.58 14.13
N PHE A 345 17.71 33.31 12.84
CA PHE A 345 18.75 32.43 12.30
C PHE A 345 20.15 33.03 12.47
N ALA A 346 21.10 32.23 12.95
CA ALA A 346 22.51 32.62 13.14
C ALA A 346 23.49 31.66 12.41
N GLY A 347 23.00 30.83 11.47
CA GLY A 347 23.78 29.78 10.80
C GLY A 347 24.52 30.24 9.54
N GLY A 348 25.54 29.47 9.13
CA GLY A 348 26.53 29.77 8.10
C GLY A 348 26.04 29.88 6.64
N GLY A 349 26.86 29.49 5.65
CA GLY A 349 26.50 29.50 4.23
C GLY A 349 26.27 28.08 3.70
N SER A 350 25.03 27.74 3.33
CA SER A 350 24.67 26.49 2.64
C SER A 350 23.95 26.82 1.32
N ASP A 351 24.25 26.07 0.28
CA ASP A 351 23.60 26.17 -1.03
C ASP A 351 22.10 25.85 -0.98
N TYR A 352 21.66 25.12 0.07
CA TYR A 352 20.30 24.59 0.23
C TYR A 352 19.39 25.47 1.08
N PHE A 353 19.93 26.55 1.68
CA PHE A 353 19.15 27.40 2.55
C PHE A 353 18.00 28.09 1.82
N ALA A 354 16.92 28.32 2.57
CA ALA A 354 15.79 29.08 2.10
C ALA A 354 16.13 30.59 2.01
N PRO A 355 15.45 31.35 1.16
CA PRO A 355 15.72 32.78 0.98
C PRO A 355 15.70 33.57 2.29
N GLU A 356 14.76 33.25 3.19
CA GLU A 356 14.62 33.90 4.50
C GLU A 356 15.79 33.62 5.47
N CYS A 357 16.55 32.54 5.24
CA CYS A 357 17.75 32.22 6.02
C CYS A 357 18.97 33.04 5.57
N THR A 358 18.83 33.89 4.53
CA THR A 358 19.90 34.75 4.02
C THR A 358 19.60 36.23 4.25
N ASP A 359 20.45 36.94 5.00
CA ASP A 359 20.37 38.41 5.22
C ASP A 359 21.23 39.17 4.19
N PRO A 360 20.67 39.80 3.14
CA PRO A 360 21.43 40.47 2.09
C PRO A 360 21.99 41.85 2.47
N GLU A 361 21.47 42.54 3.51
CA GLU A 361 21.73 43.99 3.71
C GLU A 361 22.49 44.37 5.00
N LYS A 362 22.83 43.42 5.89
CA LYS A 362 23.51 43.71 7.18
C LYS A 362 22.71 44.62 8.14
N ASP A 363 21.40 44.77 7.95
CA ASP A 363 20.59 45.59 8.86
C ASP A 363 20.20 44.88 10.17
N PHE A 364 20.75 43.69 10.46
CA PHE A 364 20.46 42.93 11.68
C PHE A 364 18.96 42.66 11.91
N ALA A 365 18.11 42.89 10.91
CA ALA A 365 16.70 42.54 10.91
C ALA A 365 16.57 41.03 10.74
N LYS A 366 16.93 40.31 11.80
CA LYS A 366 16.80 38.86 11.95
C LYS A 366 15.33 38.49 11.69
N LYS A 367 15.07 37.84 10.56
CA LYS A 367 13.73 37.35 10.22
C LYS A 367 13.51 35.96 10.83
N ALA A 368 12.25 35.74 11.18
CA ALA A 368 11.70 34.48 11.64
C ALA A 368 11.95 33.33 10.65
N ILE A 369 12.55 32.25 11.13
CA ILE A 369 12.61 30.94 10.45
C ILE A 369 11.76 29.90 11.19
N ASP A 370 11.21 28.96 10.44
CA ASP A 370 10.37 27.87 10.95
C ASP A 370 10.56 26.56 10.14
N ARG A 371 9.65 25.59 10.33
CA ARG A 371 9.64 24.29 9.64
C ARG A 371 9.63 24.40 8.11
N SER A 372 9.11 25.50 7.57
CA SER A 372 9.05 25.74 6.12
C SER A 372 10.43 25.92 5.48
N SER A 373 11.47 26.27 6.27
CA SER A 373 12.85 26.35 5.79
C SER A 373 13.45 24.96 5.54
N ASP A 374 13.08 23.95 6.35
CA ASP A 374 13.43 22.54 6.07
C ASP A 374 12.71 22.05 4.81
N VAL A 375 11.43 22.43 4.64
CA VAL A 375 10.65 22.10 3.43
C VAL A 375 11.32 22.63 2.17
N TRP A 376 11.79 23.87 2.17
CA TRP A 376 12.55 24.43 1.05
C TRP A 376 13.81 23.60 0.78
N SER A 377 14.60 23.34 1.82
CA SER A 377 15.87 22.60 1.72
C SER A 377 15.64 21.19 1.19
N PHE A 378 14.56 20.54 1.61
CA PHE A 378 14.15 19.22 1.10
C PHE A 378 13.72 19.29 -0.36
N GLY A 379 12.98 20.32 -0.78
CA GLY A 379 12.62 20.54 -2.18
C GLY A 379 13.84 20.69 -3.09
N CYS A 380 14.88 21.38 -2.60
CA CYS A 380 16.17 21.48 -3.28
C CYS A 380 16.85 20.11 -3.41
N ILE A 381 16.86 19.28 -2.35
CA ILE A 381 17.43 17.92 -2.38
C ILE A 381 16.67 17.02 -3.36
N ILE A 382 15.33 17.05 -3.33
CA ILE A 382 14.48 16.27 -4.25
C ILE A 382 14.77 16.65 -5.70
N SER A 383 15.00 17.93 -6.01
CA SER A 383 15.34 18.36 -7.37
C SER A 383 16.66 17.78 -7.89
N GLU A 384 17.65 17.61 -7.01
CA GLU A 384 18.92 16.96 -7.37
C GLU A 384 18.77 15.45 -7.53
N ILE A 385 17.97 14.79 -6.69
CA ILE A 385 17.66 13.36 -6.83
C ILE A 385 16.89 13.12 -8.13
N LEU A 386 15.90 13.95 -8.47
CA LEU A 386 15.17 13.86 -9.73
C LEU A 386 16.13 14.03 -10.92
N THR A 387 17.02 15.02 -10.86
CA THR A 387 18.06 15.21 -11.88
C THR A 387 18.97 13.98 -11.99
N TYR A 388 19.34 13.36 -10.87
CA TYR A 388 20.16 12.15 -10.86
C TYR A 388 19.44 10.95 -11.47
N MET A 389 18.14 10.74 -11.15
CA MET A 389 17.34 9.66 -11.74
C MET A 389 17.22 9.78 -13.25
N LYS A 390 17.19 11.02 -13.78
CA LYS A 390 17.04 11.31 -15.22
C LYS A 390 18.35 11.34 -15.99
N MET A 391 19.38 11.92 -15.40
CA MET A 391 20.60 12.33 -16.11
C MET A 391 21.89 11.87 -15.42
N GLY A 392 21.78 11.13 -14.33
CA GLY A 392 22.91 10.63 -13.55
C GLY A 392 23.81 11.72 -12.95
N PRO A 393 25.05 11.37 -12.56
CA PRO A 393 25.94 12.31 -11.87
C PRO A 393 26.40 13.49 -12.76
N THR A 394 26.44 13.31 -14.08
CA THR A 394 26.79 14.38 -15.03
C THR A 394 25.69 15.43 -15.11
N GLY A 395 24.42 15.01 -15.08
CA GLY A 395 23.28 15.92 -15.00
C GLY A 395 23.30 16.75 -13.72
N VAL A 396 23.51 16.11 -12.57
CA VAL A 396 23.61 16.81 -11.27
C VAL A 396 24.75 17.84 -11.29
N ARG A 397 25.92 17.49 -11.84
CA ARG A 397 27.05 18.41 -11.98
C ARG A 397 26.66 19.62 -12.83
N THR A 398 26.06 19.39 -13.99
CA THR A 398 25.61 20.44 -14.91
C THR A 398 24.58 21.35 -14.25
N PHE A 399 23.62 20.76 -13.54
CA PHE A 399 22.59 21.47 -12.80
C PHE A 399 23.19 22.40 -11.73
N ARG A 400 24.12 21.89 -10.91
CA ARG A 400 24.83 22.69 -9.90
C ARG A 400 25.63 23.82 -10.53
N GLU A 401 26.28 23.60 -11.67
CA GLU A 401 27.02 24.65 -12.39
C GLU A 401 26.10 25.74 -12.93
N ARG A 402 24.97 25.39 -13.56
CA ARG A 402 24.00 26.36 -14.11
C ARG A 402 23.37 27.24 -13.04
N ARG A 403 23.18 26.71 -11.83
CA ARG A 403 22.60 27.47 -10.71
C ARG A 403 23.60 28.37 -9.98
N LYS A 404 24.88 28.42 -10.38
CA LYS A 404 25.86 29.29 -9.71
C LYS A 404 25.47 30.76 -9.84
N VAL A 405 25.32 31.42 -8.70
CA VAL A 405 25.01 32.84 -8.58
C VAL A 405 25.95 33.48 -7.56
N LEU A 406 26.12 34.80 -7.64
CA LEU A 406 26.90 35.55 -6.69
C LEU A 406 25.99 36.00 -5.53
N ILE A 407 26.22 35.48 -4.33
CA ILE A 407 25.53 35.91 -3.10
C ILE A 407 26.60 36.38 -2.13
N LYS A 408 26.51 37.63 -1.65
CA LYS A 408 27.47 38.23 -0.69
C LYS A 408 28.95 38.08 -1.13
N SER A 409 29.22 38.29 -2.41
CA SER A 409 30.56 38.14 -3.02
C SER A 409 31.14 36.72 -3.01
N GLN A 410 30.34 35.71 -2.67
CA GLN A 410 30.68 34.29 -2.82
C GLN A 410 29.90 33.69 -3.99
N LYS A 411 30.59 32.88 -4.80
CA LYS A 411 29.97 32.12 -5.89
C LYS A 411 29.41 30.83 -5.31
N VAL A 412 28.09 30.78 -5.14
CA VAL A 412 27.37 29.65 -4.51
C VAL A 412 26.40 29.02 -5.51
N SER A 413 26.16 27.71 -5.39
CA SER A 413 25.20 27.01 -6.25
C SER A 413 23.80 27.11 -5.62
N ALA A 414 23.24 28.31 -5.57
CA ALA A 414 22.01 28.57 -4.84
C ALA A 414 20.75 28.35 -5.69
N PHE A 415 19.63 28.02 -5.04
CA PHE A 415 18.31 27.86 -5.66
C PHE A 415 17.50 29.17 -5.71
N HIS A 416 18.03 30.23 -5.10
CA HIS A 416 17.51 31.59 -5.12
C HIS A 416 18.65 32.59 -5.36
N LYS A 417 18.33 33.83 -5.72
CA LYS A 417 19.31 34.93 -5.90
C LYS A 417 19.38 35.87 -4.69
N GLY A 418 18.59 35.61 -3.65
CA GLY A 418 18.49 36.42 -2.43
C GLY A 418 17.05 36.43 -1.93
N ILE A 419 16.73 37.33 -1.01
CA ILE A 419 15.35 37.50 -0.51
C ILE A 419 14.42 37.86 -1.67
N GLY A 420 13.33 37.10 -1.83
CA GLY A 420 12.26 37.39 -2.78
C GLY A 420 12.57 37.13 -4.25
N GLN A 421 13.72 36.53 -4.58
CA GLN A 421 14.09 36.24 -5.98
C GLN A 421 14.51 34.78 -6.16
N ARG A 422 13.73 33.99 -6.90
CA ARG A 422 14.13 32.64 -7.32
C ARG A 422 15.27 32.68 -8.34
N ASN A 423 16.03 31.61 -8.40
CA ASN A 423 17.04 31.44 -9.44
C ASN A 423 16.37 30.94 -10.72
N GLN A 424 16.25 31.79 -11.75
CA GLN A 424 15.61 31.40 -13.02
C GLN A 424 16.23 30.13 -13.64
N ASN A 425 17.53 29.91 -13.49
CA ASN A 425 18.20 28.71 -13.99
C ASN A 425 17.73 27.43 -13.28
N PHE A 426 17.19 27.54 -12.06
CA PHE A 426 16.54 26.42 -11.37
C PHE A 426 15.17 26.12 -12.00
N ASP A 427 14.36 27.15 -12.25
CA ASP A 427 13.04 27.01 -12.85
C ASP A 427 13.12 26.49 -14.30
N ASP A 428 14.03 27.05 -15.09
CA ASP A 428 14.28 26.62 -16.46
C ASP A 428 14.77 25.16 -16.53
N TRP A 429 15.55 24.72 -15.53
CA TRP A 429 15.99 23.33 -15.43
C TRP A 429 14.84 22.38 -15.12
N LEU A 430 13.96 22.72 -14.18
CA LEU A 430 12.79 21.90 -13.85
C LEU A 430 11.77 21.83 -15.01
N LEU A 431 11.78 22.83 -15.90
CA LEU A 431 10.97 22.89 -17.11
C LEU A 431 11.67 22.28 -18.33
N SER A 432 12.90 21.82 -18.20
CA SER A 432 13.67 21.34 -19.35
C SER A 432 13.10 20.00 -19.85
N PRO A 433 13.17 19.74 -21.18
CA PRO A 433 12.76 18.46 -21.75
C PRO A 433 13.47 17.27 -21.10
N GLU A 434 14.72 17.41 -20.70
CA GLU A 434 15.48 16.31 -20.09
C GLU A 434 14.93 15.90 -18.71
N VAL A 435 14.31 16.83 -17.99
CA VAL A 435 13.68 16.57 -16.68
C VAL A 435 12.21 16.19 -16.85
N GLN A 436 11.49 16.86 -17.76
CA GLN A 436 10.04 16.66 -17.95
C GLN A 436 9.67 15.57 -18.96
N ASN A 437 10.44 15.41 -20.04
CA ASN A 437 10.18 14.37 -21.05
C ASN A 437 10.82 13.06 -20.58
N GLY A 438 10.04 12.29 -19.82
CA GLY A 438 10.20 10.86 -19.70
C GLY A 438 8.86 10.19 -20.00
N ALA A 439 8.88 8.93 -20.44
CA ALA A 439 7.69 8.10 -20.49
C ALA A 439 7.12 7.77 -19.08
N ASP A 440 7.71 8.32 -18.02
CA ASP A 440 7.29 8.10 -16.64
C ASP A 440 6.40 9.24 -16.12
N GLY A 441 5.20 8.89 -15.65
CA GLY A 441 4.22 9.88 -15.19
C GLY A 441 4.66 10.66 -13.94
N PHE A 442 5.59 10.11 -13.15
CA PHE A 442 5.97 10.64 -11.84
C PHE A 442 6.79 11.95 -11.90
N SER A 443 7.50 12.20 -12.99
CA SER A 443 8.41 13.37 -13.08
C SER A 443 7.66 14.69 -13.02
N ARG A 444 6.51 14.77 -13.68
CA ARG A 444 5.62 15.95 -13.63
C ARG A 444 5.18 16.23 -12.20
N ASP A 445 4.77 15.19 -11.49
CA ASP A 445 4.20 15.32 -10.15
C ASP A 445 5.29 15.71 -9.14
N MET A 446 6.49 15.15 -9.28
CA MET A 446 7.69 15.57 -8.56
C MET A 446 8.05 17.04 -8.82
N VAL A 447 8.02 17.49 -10.08
CA VAL A 447 8.28 18.91 -10.41
C VAL A 447 7.24 19.83 -9.78
N ASN A 448 5.97 19.46 -9.81
CA ASN A 448 4.90 20.22 -9.17
C ASN A 448 5.07 20.30 -7.65
N LEU A 449 5.46 19.19 -7.01
CA LEU A 449 5.79 19.15 -5.58
C LEU A 449 7.00 20.03 -5.25
N ILE A 450 8.11 19.90 -6.00
CA ILE A 450 9.33 20.73 -5.84
C ILE A 450 8.97 22.22 -5.92
N LYS A 451 8.14 22.62 -6.90
CA LYS A 451 7.71 24.02 -7.06
C LYS A 451 6.96 24.53 -5.84
N ARG A 452 6.02 23.76 -5.29
CA ARG A 452 5.29 24.13 -4.05
C ARG A 452 6.23 24.24 -2.85
N MET A 453 7.13 23.27 -2.67
CA MET A 453 8.13 23.26 -1.57
C MET A 453 9.09 24.45 -1.63
N THR A 454 9.43 24.90 -2.84
CA THR A 454 10.39 25.99 -3.09
C THR A 454 9.69 27.34 -3.37
N THR A 455 8.45 27.51 -2.90
CA THR A 455 7.74 28.79 -3.01
C THR A 455 8.43 29.85 -2.13
N LEU A 456 8.52 31.10 -2.62
CA LEU A 456 9.20 32.17 -1.89
C LEU A 456 8.48 32.53 -0.59
N ASP A 457 7.14 32.53 -0.60
CA ASP A 457 6.35 32.71 0.62
C ASP A 457 6.38 31.44 1.49
N GLN A 458 6.87 31.60 2.73
CA GLN A 458 6.99 30.53 3.72
C GLN A 458 5.64 29.89 4.06
N LYS A 459 4.58 30.70 4.16
CA LYS A 459 3.24 30.23 4.56
C LYS A 459 2.53 29.43 3.48
N SER A 460 2.93 29.63 2.22
CA SER A 460 2.40 28.92 1.06
C SER A 460 3.09 27.56 0.83
N ARG A 461 4.18 27.25 1.56
CA ARG A 461 4.88 25.96 1.42
C ARG A 461 4.06 24.86 2.13
N PRO A 462 3.98 23.65 1.55
CA PRO A 462 3.30 22.52 2.18
C PRO A 462 4.04 22.06 3.45
N THR A 463 3.29 21.43 4.35
CA THR A 463 3.82 20.75 5.55
C THR A 463 4.56 19.47 5.18
N ALA A 464 5.42 18.98 6.08
CA ALA A 464 6.10 17.69 5.90
C ALA A 464 5.11 16.54 5.69
N LYS A 465 3.98 16.54 6.38
CA LYS A 465 2.91 15.53 6.22
C LYS A 465 2.30 15.54 4.82
N GLU A 466 1.95 16.73 4.29
CA GLU A 466 1.42 16.85 2.93
C GLU A 466 2.45 16.37 1.90
N ILE A 467 3.73 16.71 2.10
CA ILE A 467 4.83 16.25 1.24
C ILE A 467 4.96 14.72 1.28
N THR A 468 4.89 14.11 2.46
CA THR A 468 4.92 12.64 2.64
C THR A 468 3.80 11.98 1.82
N ILE A 469 2.57 12.51 1.93
CA ILE A 469 1.40 11.99 1.19
C ILE A 469 1.61 12.11 -0.32
N ASP A 470 2.07 13.28 -0.80
CA ASP A 470 2.29 13.53 -2.22
C ASP A 470 3.38 12.61 -2.80
N LEU A 471 4.47 12.38 -2.06
CA LEU A 471 5.52 11.44 -2.44
C LEU A 471 5.00 10.01 -2.48
N GLN A 472 4.19 9.60 -1.51
CA GLN A 472 3.59 8.25 -1.48
C GLN A 472 2.68 8.02 -2.69
N LYS A 473 1.79 8.97 -3.01
CA LYS A 473 0.91 8.89 -4.19
C LYS A 473 1.71 8.78 -5.49
N THR A 474 2.73 9.62 -5.62
CA THR A 474 3.66 9.63 -6.77
C THR A 474 4.41 8.28 -6.89
N THR A 475 4.82 7.71 -5.76
CA THR A 475 5.52 6.42 -5.70
C THR A 475 4.62 5.25 -6.07
N ILE A 476 3.38 5.22 -5.57
CA ILE A 476 2.37 4.21 -5.94
C ILE A 476 2.14 4.21 -7.45
N GLN A 477 1.97 5.40 -8.04
CA GLN A 477 1.75 5.53 -9.48
C GLN A 477 2.96 5.05 -10.29
N ALA A 478 4.17 5.44 -9.90
CA ALA A 478 5.40 4.99 -10.56
C ALA A 478 5.56 3.46 -10.50
N LEU A 479 5.38 2.88 -9.31
CA LEU A 479 5.44 1.43 -9.10
C LEU A 479 4.36 0.70 -9.89
N TYR A 480 3.12 1.22 -9.90
CA TYR A 480 2.04 0.64 -10.69
C TYR A 480 2.40 0.51 -12.16
N PHE A 481 2.88 1.58 -12.80
CA PHE A 481 3.24 1.54 -14.22
C PHE A 481 4.44 0.61 -14.49
N SER A 482 5.37 0.52 -13.54
CA SER A 482 6.49 -0.41 -13.60
C SER A 482 6.02 -1.87 -13.53
N VAL A 483 5.23 -2.21 -12.52
CA VAL A 483 4.59 -3.52 -12.34
C VAL A 483 3.73 -3.89 -13.55
N TRP A 484 2.94 -2.95 -14.04
CA TRP A 484 2.12 -3.11 -15.24
C TRP A 484 2.96 -3.45 -16.47
N GLY A 485 4.08 -2.73 -16.67
CA GLY A 485 5.01 -3.00 -17.76
C GLY A 485 5.63 -4.40 -17.67
N LEU A 486 5.97 -4.86 -16.46
CA LEU A 486 6.47 -6.22 -16.21
C LEU A 486 5.42 -7.28 -16.53
N TYR A 487 4.18 -7.13 -16.07
CA TYR A 487 3.10 -8.05 -16.44
C TYR A 487 2.84 -8.06 -17.95
N LYS A 488 2.90 -6.91 -18.62
CA LYS A 488 2.77 -6.84 -20.09
C LYS A 488 3.90 -7.59 -20.79
N SER A 489 5.11 -7.53 -20.24
CA SER A 489 6.27 -8.26 -20.75
C SER A 489 6.11 -9.76 -20.53
N LEU A 490 5.62 -10.17 -19.36
CA LEU A 490 5.28 -11.56 -19.02
C LEU A 490 4.19 -12.13 -19.95
N GLN A 491 3.14 -11.35 -20.25
CA GLN A 491 2.10 -11.68 -21.22
C GLN A 491 2.62 -11.81 -22.66
N GLY A 492 3.64 -11.04 -23.01
CA GLY A 492 4.28 -11.12 -24.32
C GLY A 492 5.13 -12.38 -24.53
N MET A 493 5.41 -13.16 -23.47
CA MET A 493 6.23 -14.36 -23.57
C MET A 493 5.48 -15.50 -24.25
N GLU A 494 6.12 -16.15 -25.22
CA GLU A 494 5.48 -17.21 -26.02
C GLU A 494 4.97 -18.39 -25.18
N LYS A 495 5.67 -18.74 -24.09
CA LYS A 495 5.26 -19.81 -23.17
C LYS A 495 4.03 -19.45 -22.31
N LEU A 496 3.74 -18.17 -22.12
CA LEU A 496 2.74 -17.68 -21.15
C LEU A 496 1.61 -16.85 -21.76
N LYS A 497 1.70 -16.50 -23.05
CA LYS A 497 0.67 -15.74 -23.78
C LYS A 497 -0.73 -16.37 -23.70
N ASP A 498 -0.78 -17.70 -23.58
CA ASP A 498 -2.01 -18.49 -23.51
C ASP A 498 -2.32 -18.97 -22.07
N SER A 499 -1.54 -18.53 -21.08
CA SER A 499 -1.73 -18.91 -19.67
C SER A 499 -2.86 -18.12 -19.03
N PHE A 500 -3.90 -18.82 -18.57
CA PHE A 500 -4.98 -18.21 -17.79
C PHE A 500 -4.49 -17.50 -16.54
N GLU A 501 -3.59 -18.13 -15.78
CA GLU A 501 -3.09 -17.56 -14.53
C GLU A 501 -2.36 -16.24 -14.79
N ALA A 502 -1.48 -16.22 -15.78
CA ALA A 502 -0.75 -15.02 -16.17
C ALA A 502 -1.71 -13.91 -16.63
N TYR A 503 -2.72 -14.26 -17.44
CA TYR A 503 -3.66 -13.28 -18.00
C TYR A 503 -4.61 -12.76 -16.92
N SER A 504 -5.07 -13.64 -16.04
CA SER A 504 -5.90 -13.28 -14.89
C SER A 504 -5.19 -12.27 -13.99
N GLU A 505 -3.93 -12.53 -13.60
CA GLU A 505 -3.17 -11.60 -12.75
C GLU A 505 -2.87 -10.27 -13.46
N TYR A 506 -2.56 -10.30 -14.77
CA TYR A 506 -2.47 -9.10 -15.59
C TYR A 506 -3.76 -8.26 -15.56
N MET A 507 -4.92 -8.91 -15.71
CA MET A 507 -6.21 -8.21 -15.68
C MET A 507 -6.60 -7.75 -14.28
N ARG A 508 -6.16 -8.42 -13.22
CA ARG A 508 -6.34 -7.98 -11.82
C ARG A 508 -5.58 -6.69 -11.55
N ILE A 509 -4.31 -6.59 -11.95
CA ILE A 509 -3.54 -5.36 -11.79
C ILE A 509 -4.08 -4.24 -12.70
N LYS A 510 -4.56 -4.56 -13.91
CA LYS A 510 -5.27 -3.61 -14.80
C LYS A 510 -6.44 -2.97 -14.05
N SER A 511 -7.29 -3.81 -13.48
CA SER A 511 -8.53 -3.41 -12.82
C SER A 511 -8.28 -2.65 -11.53
N TRP A 512 -7.24 -3.03 -10.78
CA TRP A 512 -6.78 -2.30 -9.61
C TRP A 512 -6.34 -0.88 -9.97
N GLY A 513 -5.54 -0.70 -11.03
CA GLY A 513 -5.13 0.64 -11.48
C GLY A 513 -6.29 1.46 -12.02
N PHE A 514 -7.18 0.83 -12.79
CA PHE A 514 -8.36 1.49 -13.37
C PHE A 514 -9.24 2.17 -12.31
N VAL A 515 -9.55 1.48 -11.20
CA VAL A 515 -10.40 2.07 -10.16
C VAL A 515 -9.74 3.19 -9.36
N LEU A 516 -8.41 3.29 -9.44
CA LEU A 516 -7.63 4.37 -8.84
C LEU A 516 -7.38 5.55 -9.81
N GLY A 517 -7.90 5.46 -11.05
CA GLY A 517 -7.72 6.48 -12.08
C GLY A 517 -6.38 6.37 -12.81
N PHE A 518 -5.66 5.26 -12.69
CA PHE A 518 -4.49 4.98 -13.50
C PHE A 518 -4.96 4.45 -14.86
N ASP A 519 -4.75 5.23 -15.93
CA ASP A 519 -5.04 4.82 -17.31
C ASP A 519 -3.74 4.38 -18.02
N PRO A 520 -3.45 3.07 -18.08
CA PRO A 520 -2.28 2.56 -18.77
C PRO A 520 -2.37 2.57 -20.30
N GLU A 521 -3.55 2.82 -20.88
CA GLU A 521 -3.81 2.76 -22.33
C GLU A 521 -4.05 4.14 -22.96
N GLY A 522 -4.02 5.21 -22.16
CA GLY A 522 -3.84 6.60 -22.60
C GLY A 522 -5.00 7.19 -23.38
N GLN A 523 -6.24 6.88 -23.01
CA GLN A 523 -7.44 7.37 -23.72
C GLN A 523 -8.35 8.28 -22.88
N GLY A 524 -7.98 8.59 -21.64
CA GLY A 524 -8.58 9.65 -20.82
C GLY A 524 -7.57 10.71 -20.38
N GLU A 525 -8.08 11.91 -20.05
CA GLU A 525 -7.34 12.80 -19.16
C GLU A 525 -7.02 12.01 -17.89
N LEU A 526 -5.75 12.07 -17.43
CA LEU A 526 -5.36 11.61 -16.10
C LEU A 526 -6.25 12.31 -15.08
N VAL A 527 -7.37 11.69 -14.73
CA VAL A 527 -8.16 12.12 -13.59
C VAL A 527 -7.24 11.83 -12.42
N THR A 528 -6.64 12.89 -11.91
CA THR A 528 -6.03 12.91 -10.59
C THR A 528 -7.17 12.75 -9.57
N SER A 529 -7.84 11.61 -9.58
CA SER A 529 -8.77 11.24 -8.52
C SER A 529 -7.90 11.04 -7.30
N SER A 530 -7.85 12.07 -6.47
CA SER A 530 -7.15 12.13 -5.22
C SER A 530 -7.41 10.83 -4.46
N LEU A 531 -6.42 9.92 -4.42
CA LEU A 531 -6.43 8.78 -3.51
C LEU A 531 -6.87 9.34 -2.14
N PRO A 532 -8.02 8.89 -1.58
CA PRO A 532 -8.55 9.41 -0.34
C PRO A 532 -7.50 9.34 0.76
N GLU A 533 -7.46 10.35 1.63
CA GLU A 533 -6.46 10.44 2.71
C GLU A 533 -6.50 9.23 3.66
N THR A 534 -7.61 8.48 3.67
CA THR A 534 -7.82 7.29 4.51
C THR A 534 -7.21 6.00 3.94
N MET A 535 -6.63 6.03 2.73
CA MET A 535 -6.01 4.83 2.17
C MET A 535 -4.68 4.48 2.88
N PRO A 536 -4.37 3.18 3.04
CA PRO A 536 -3.11 2.71 3.61
C PRO A 536 -1.97 2.82 2.56
N LEU A 537 -1.56 4.06 2.26
CA LEU A 537 -0.61 4.36 1.18
C LEU A 537 0.74 3.66 1.38
N VAL A 538 1.18 3.47 2.63
CA VAL A 538 2.46 2.81 2.96
C VAL A 538 2.42 1.34 2.60
N GLU A 539 1.33 0.67 2.95
CA GLU A 539 1.08 -0.74 2.64
C GLU A 539 0.97 -0.95 1.12
N MET A 540 0.30 -0.03 0.42
CA MET A 540 0.13 -0.08 -1.04
C MET A 540 1.48 -0.06 -1.78
N TYR A 541 2.33 0.95 -1.55
CA TYR A 541 3.59 1.03 -2.30
C TYR A 541 4.57 -0.09 -1.91
N LYS A 542 4.54 -0.55 -0.65
CA LYS A 542 5.35 -1.70 -0.22
C LYS A 542 4.91 -2.98 -0.91
N CYS A 543 3.60 -3.23 -0.98
CA CYS A 543 3.06 -4.40 -1.67
C CYS A 543 3.37 -4.36 -3.17
N LEU A 544 3.28 -3.19 -3.82
CA LEU A 544 3.66 -3.05 -5.23
C LEU A 544 5.16 -3.29 -5.46
N ALA A 545 6.03 -2.87 -4.55
CA ALA A 545 7.47 -3.16 -4.62
C ALA A 545 7.75 -4.67 -4.46
N GLU A 546 7.05 -5.35 -3.53
CA GLU A 546 7.10 -6.82 -3.38
C GLU A 546 6.63 -7.52 -4.67
N ILE A 547 5.54 -7.06 -5.29
CA ILE A 547 5.05 -7.59 -6.58
C ILE A 547 6.08 -7.37 -7.69
N GLN A 548 6.71 -6.19 -7.76
CA GLN A 548 7.74 -5.88 -8.75
C GLN A 548 8.91 -6.86 -8.65
N GLU A 549 9.43 -7.10 -7.44
CA GLU A 549 10.53 -8.04 -7.19
C GLU A 549 10.14 -9.49 -7.54
N GLU A 550 8.95 -9.93 -7.12
CA GLU A 550 8.47 -11.28 -7.44
C GLU A 550 8.22 -11.46 -8.94
N LEU A 551 7.74 -10.42 -9.65
CA LEU A 551 7.54 -10.46 -11.10
C LEU A 551 8.86 -10.58 -11.85
N GLU A 552 9.87 -9.79 -11.48
CA GLU A 552 11.21 -9.88 -12.06
C GLU A 552 11.78 -11.30 -11.84
N ALA A 553 11.70 -11.83 -10.63
CA ALA A 553 12.13 -13.20 -10.32
C ALA A 553 11.31 -14.26 -11.07
N THR A 554 10.01 -14.02 -11.31
CA THR A 554 9.15 -14.91 -12.10
C THR A 554 9.55 -14.89 -13.57
N ILE A 555 9.78 -13.70 -14.13
CA ILE A 555 10.24 -13.51 -15.50
C ILE A 555 11.56 -14.26 -15.73
N GLU A 556 12.51 -14.16 -14.80
CA GLU A 556 13.79 -14.88 -14.85
C GLU A 556 13.59 -16.41 -14.77
N ARG A 557 12.74 -16.91 -13.85
CA ARG A 557 12.45 -18.34 -13.71
C ARG A 557 11.72 -18.96 -14.91
N CYS A 558 10.90 -18.18 -15.61
CA CYS A 558 10.14 -18.64 -16.79
C CYS A 558 11.05 -19.08 -17.96
N GLU A 559 12.31 -18.68 -17.93
CA GLU A 559 13.30 -19.19 -18.87
C GLU A 559 13.56 -20.70 -18.66
N ASP A 560 13.45 -21.21 -17.41
CA ASP A 560 14.03 -22.51 -17.01
C ASP A 560 13.06 -23.69 -16.68
N SER A 561 11.81 -23.51 -16.21
CA SER A 561 10.80 -24.61 -16.03
C SER A 561 9.47 -24.11 -15.42
N CYS A 562 8.31 -24.71 -15.76
CA CYS A 562 6.97 -24.33 -15.26
C CYS A 562 6.47 -25.19 -14.07
N SER A 563 6.46 -24.63 -12.86
CA SER A 563 5.76 -25.10 -11.64
C SER A 563 5.51 -23.91 -10.69
N PRO A 564 4.52 -23.93 -9.77
CA PRO A 564 3.47 -22.89 -9.65
C PRO A 564 4.00 -21.44 -9.52
N LEU A 565 4.30 -20.83 -10.66
CA LEU A 565 4.93 -19.50 -10.75
C LEU A 565 4.07 -18.39 -10.14
N PHE A 566 2.75 -18.56 -10.15
CA PHE A 566 1.80 -17.48 -9.82
C PHE A 566 1.28 -17.52 -8.39
N ALA A 567 1.56 -18.56 -7.58
CA ALA A 567 1.05 -18.61 -6.21
C ALA A 567 1.54 -17.44 -5.34
N PRO A 568 2.84 -17.05 -5.37
CA PRO A 568 3.30 -15.86 -4.65
C PRO A 568 2.67 -14.57 -5.19
N LEU A 569 2.59 -14.41 -6.51
CA LEU A 569 1.97 -13.25 -7.16
C LEU A 569 0.50 -13.09 -6.79
N ARG A 570 -0.26 -14.20 -6.75
CA ARG A 570 -1.67 -14.20 -6.31
C ARG A 570 -1.81 -13.72 -4.86
N SER A 571 -0.99 -14.24 -3.96
CA SER A 571 -0.99 -13.85 -2.55
C SER A 571 -0.69 -12.35 -2.38
N LEU A 572 0.29 -11.84 -3.12
CA LEU A 572 0.58 -10.41 -3.14
C LEU A 572 -0.53 -9.59 -3.80
N GLY A 573 -1.17 -10.11 -4.85
CA GLY A 573 -2.34 -9.51 -5.49
C GLY A 573 -3.54 -9.41 -4.55
N ASP A 574 -3.80 -10.45 -3.75
CA ASP A 574 -4.85 -10.46 -2.72
C ASP A 574 -4.54 -9.41 -1.64
N LYS A 575 -3.31 -9.40 -1.13
CA LYS A 575 -2.83 -8.37 -0.18
C LYS A 575 -2.97 -6.96 -0.74
N LEU A 576 -2.73 -6.77 -2.04
CA LEU A 576 -2.92 -5.48 -2.70
C LEU A 576 -4.40 -5.09 -2.79
N TYR A 577 -5.31 -6.04 -3.07
CA TYR A 577 -6.75 -5.78 -3.06
C TYR A 577 -7.28 -5.48 -1.65
N ASP A 578 -6.73 -6.11 -0.61
CA ASP A 578 -7.09 -5.86 0.79
C ASP A 578 -6.75 -4.43 1.25
N THR A 579 -5.84 -3.74 0.55
CA THR A 579 -5.55 -2.32 0.82
C THR A 579 -6.65 -1.37 0.34
N LEU A 580 -7.53 -1.82 -0.55
CA LEU A 580 -8.61 -1.00 -1.09
C LEU A 580 -9.80 -0.97 -0.12
N PRO A 581 -10.51 0.18 0.00
CA PRO A 581 -11.82 0.20 0.62
C PRO A 581 -12.75 -0.81 -0.05
N LEU A 582 -13.62 -1.47 0.73
CA LEU A 582 -14.49 -2.56 0.25
C LEU A 582 -15.23 -2.20 -1.06
N GLU A 583 -15.80 -1.00 -1.15
CA GLU A 583 -16.53 -0.55 -2.35
C GLU A 583 -15.62 -0.45 -3.58
N VAL A 584 -14.39 0.06 -3.40
CA VAL A 584 -13.40 0.19 -4.47
C VAL A 584 -12.87 -1.18 -4.90
N ALA A 585 -12.63 -2.08 -3.94
CA ALA A 585 -12.24 -3.46 -4.20
C ALA A 585 -13.32 -4.20 -5.03
N MET A 586 -14.59 -4.05 -4.66
CA MET A 586 -15.72 -4.65 -5.39
C MET A 586 -15.84 -4.11 -6.81
N LYS A 587 -15.61 -2.81 -7.00
CA LYS A 587 -15.57 -2.19 -8.33
C LYS A 587 -14.41 -2.73 -9.18
N ALA A 588 -13.24 -2.94 -8.57
CA ALA A 588 -12.09 -3.54 -9.24
C ALA A 588 -12.39 -4.99 -9.65
N SER A 589 -13.00 -5.78 -8.76
CA SER A 589 -13.43 -7.15 -9.08
C SER A 589 -14.47 -7.19 -10.20
N ALA A 590 -15.44 -6.26 -10.21
CA ALA A 590 -16.44 -6.16 -11.28
C ALA A 590 -15.82 -5.79 -12.63
N HIS A 591 -14.89 -4.85 -12.65
CA HIS A 591 -14.12 -4.48 -13.84
C HIS A 591 -13.30 -5.66 -14.36
N TRP A 592 -12.61 -6.37 -13.47
CA TRP A 592 -11.88 -7.59 -13.81
C TRP A 592 -12.80 -8.65 -14.44
N GLU A 593 -13.97 -8.93 -13.85
CA GLU A 593 -14.93 -9.89 -14.42
C GLU A 593 -15.38 -9.51 -15.84
N ILE A 594 -15.74 -8.23 -16.05
CA ILE A 594 -16.23 -7.73 -17.35
C ILE A 594 -15.12 -7.85 -18.42
N GLU A 595 -13.91 -7.40 -18.09
CA GLU A 595 -12.79 -7.40 -19.02
C GLU A 595 -12.31 -8.83 -19.34
N MET A 596 -12.30 -9.74 -18.35
CA MET A 596 -11.99 -11.16 -18.58
C MET A 596 -12.97 -11.82 -19.56
N ILE A 597 -14.26 -11.50 -19.49
CA ILE A 597 -15.28 -12.12 -20.38
C ILE A 597 -15.26 -11.51 -21.79
N ARG A 598 -14.75 -10.28 -21.94
CA ARG A 598 -14.68 -9.57 -23.23
C ARG A 598 -13.50 -9.98 -24.10
N THR A 599 -12.51 -10.68 -23.57
CA THR A 599 -11.34 -11.12 -24.33
C THR A 599 -11.73 -12.10 -25.45
N GLU A 600 -11.14 -11.94 -26.62
CA GLU A 600 -11.38 -12.83 -27.77
C GLU A 600 -10.70 -14.20 -27.60
N ASN A 601 -9.62 -14.26 -26.79
CA ASN A 601 -8.83 -15.48 -26.57
C ASN A 601 -9.32 -16.35 -25.40
N LEU A 602 -10.55 -16.11 -24.92
CA LEU A 602 -11.06 -16.70 -23.68
C LEU A 602 -11.08 -18.23 -23.69
N ASP A 603 -11.36 -18.84 -24.84
CA ASP A 603 -11.40 -20.30 -25.01
C ASP A 603 -10.04 -20.94 -24.76
N THR A 604 -9.00 -20.39 -25.39
CA THR A 604 -7.62 -20.84 -25.23
C THR A 604 -7.14 -20.68 -23.80
N LEU A 605 -7.54 -19.58 -23.15
CA LEU A 605 -7.21 -19.35 -21.74
C LEU A 605 -7.91 -20.37 -20.83
N LEU A 606 -9.19 -20.69 -21.03
CA LEU A 606 -9.88 -21.66 -20.19
C LEU A 606 -9.31 -23.08 -20.31
N GLU A 607 -8.91 -23.50 -21.51
CA GLU A 607 -8.28 -24.81 -21.73
C GLU A 607 -7.00 -24.97 -20.89
N THR A 608 -6.21 -23.90 -20.75
CA THR A 608 -5.01 -23.92 -19.88
C THR A 608 -5.36 -23.87 -18.38
N ALA A 609 -6.49 -23.26 -18.01
CA ALA A 609 -6.96 -23.20 -16.63
C ALA A 609 -7.45 -24.56 -16.11
N GLU A 610 -8.23 -25.28 -16.93
CA GLU A 610 -8.75 -26.62 -16.60
C GLU A 610 -7.61 -27.64 -16.42
N ALA A 611 -6.55 -27.52 -17.22
CA ALA A 611 -5.33 -28.31 -17.08
C ALA A 611 -4.55 -28.03 -15.77
N ALA A 612 -4.77 -26.88 -15.15
CA ALA A 612 -4.07 -26.43 -13.94
C ALA A 612 -4.88 -26.58 -12.64
N GLU A 613 -6.10 -27.16 -12.69
CA GLU A 613 -7.04 -27.36 -11.56
C GLU A 613 -7.44 -26.08 -10.78
N ASN A 614 -7.04 -24.89 -11.24
CA ASN A 614 -7.22 -23.59 -10.55
C ASN A 614 -8.21 -22.68 -11.27
N VAL A 615 -9.45 -23.14 -11.45
CA VAL A 615 -10.45 -22.40 -12.23
C VAL A 615 -11.37 -21.59 -11.33
N ASN A 616 -11.45 -20.27 -11.55
CA ASN A 616 -12.54 -19.47 -10.99
C ASN A 616 -13.86 -19.91 -11.63
N ILE A 617 -14.65 -20.70 -10.88
CA ILE A 617 -15.89 -21.32 -11.36
C ILE A 617 -16.81 -20.30 -12.03
N LYS A 618 -16.97 -19.11 -11.43
CA LYS A 618 -17.83 -18.06 -11.96
C LYS A 618 -17.35 -17.53 -13.32
N ILE A 619 -16.04 -17.25 -13.45
CA ILE A 619 -15.46 -16.80 -14.72
C ILE A 619 -15.56 -17.90 -15.77
N ALA A 620 -15.22 -19.14 -15.43
CA ALA A 620 -15.31 -20.26 -16.36
C ALA A 620 -16.74 -20.53 -16.83
N THR A 621 -17.74 -20.42 -15.95
CA THR A 621 -19.13 -20.50 -16.35
C THR A 621 -19.51 -19.38 -17.32
N LEU A 622 -19.20 -18.12 -16.99
CA LEU A 622 -19.52 -16.98 -17.87
C LEU A 622 -18.80 -17.05 -19.21
N ALA A 623 -17.56 -17.54 -19.21
CA ALA A 623 -16.76 -17.77 -20.39
C ALA A 623 -17.30 -18.89 -21.28
N ARG A 624 -17.68 -20.05 -20.70
CA ARG A 624 -18.39 -21.13 -21.41
C ARG A 624 -19.68 -20.60 -22.06
N ILE A 625 -20.45 -19.80 -21.31
CA ILE A 625 -21.68 -19.17 -21.82
C ILE A 625 -21.35 -18.24 -23.00
N LYS A 626 -20.32 -17.39 -22.87
CA LYS A 626 -19.87 -16.48 -23.94
C LYS A 626 -19.43 -17.23 -25.20
N ARG A 627 -18.61 -18.28 -25.05
CA ARG A 627 -18.16 -19.14 -26.15
C ARG A 627 -19.32 -19.73 -26.94
N MET A 628 -20.25 -20.34 -26.22
CA MET A 628 -21.42 -20.99 -26.82
C MET A 628 -22.30 -20.00 -27.57
N SER A 629 -22.39 -18.75 -27.08
CA SER A 629 -23.02 -17.65 -27.82
C SER A 629 -22.35 -17.39 -29.16
N VAL A 630 -21.03 -17.18 -29.16
CA VAL A 630 -20.27 -16.80 -30.37
C VAL A 630 -20.35 -17.90 -31.41
N LEU A 631 -20.09 -19.14 -30.99
CA LEU A 631 -20.18 -20.33 -31.84
C LEU A 631 -21.54 -20.42 -32.52
N ALA A 632 -22.62 -20.29 -31.76
CA ALA A 632 -23.96 -20.43 -32.29
C ALA A 632 -24.39 -19.29 -33.23
N THR A 633 -23.68 -18.15 -33.22
CA THR A 633 -23.87 -17.06 -34.21
C THR A 633 -23.00 -17.21 -35.46
N ALA A 634 -21.83 -17.88 -35.36
CA ALA A 634 -20.84 -17.98 -36.43
C ALA A 634 -21.02 -19.19 -37.38
N GLN A 635 -21.54 -20.32 -36.90
CA GLN A 635 -21.74 -21.53 -37.72
C GLN A 635 -23.11 -22.20 -37.46
N PRO A 636 -24.13 -21.95 -38.32
CA PRO A 636 -25.48 -22.51 -38.14
C PRO A 636 -25.57 -24.04 -38.36
N SER A 637 -24.62 -24.60 -39.12
CA SER A 637 -24.63 -25.97 -39.63
C SER A 637 -23.72 -26.93 -38.84
N GLY A 638 -22.84 -26.43 -37.98
CA GLY A 638 -21.87 -27.24 -37.21
C GLY A 638 -22.21 -27.43 -35.73
N LEU A 639 -23.19 -26.69 -35.19
CA LEU A 639 -23.57 -26.67 -33.76
C LEU A 639 -24.97 -27.21 -33.48
N THR A 640 -25.53 -27.98 -34.41
CA THR A 640 -26.55 -28.94 -34.01
C THR A 640 -25.85 -29.99 -33.14
N LYS A 641 -25.82 -29.80 -31.82
CA LYS A 641 -25.90 -30.97 -30.94
C LYS A 641 -27.14 -31.71 -31.44
N ASP A 642 -26.94 -32.83 -32.13
CA ASP A 642 -28.02 -33.73 -32.49
C ASP A 642 -28.88 -33.93 -31.23
N GLY A 643 -30.14 -33.47 -31.27
CA GLY A 643 -31.09 -33.61 -30.14
C GLY A 643 -31.52 -32.36 -29.36
N LEU A 644 -31.05 -31.13 -29.67
CA LEU A 644 -31.63 -29.92 -29.05
C LEU A 644 -33.01 -29.54 -29.62
N GLU A 645 -33.27 -29.85 -30.89
CA GLU A 645 -34.59 -29.66 -31.48
C GLU A 645 -35.50 -30.85 -31.16
N ILE A 646 -36.72 -30.58 -30.67
CA ILE A 646 -37.73 -31.62 -30.42
C ILE A 646 -38.98 -31.37 -31.26
N SER A 647 -39.71 -32.45 -31.56
CA SER A 647 -40.99 -32.34 -32.26
C SER A 647 -42.03 -31.62 -31.38
N PRO A 648 -42.87 -30.73 -31.94
CA PRO A 648 -44.05 -30.21 -31.25
C PRO A 648 -44.96 -31.32 -30.70
N ASP A 649 -44.96 -32.50 -31.33
CA ASP A 649 -45.70 -33.68 -30.90
C ASP A 649 -45.14 -34.33 -29.62
N SER A 650 -44.02 -33.84 -29.07
CA SER A 650 -43.49 -34.29 -27.77
C SER A 650 -44.13 -33.55 -26.58
N ILE A 651 -44.92 -32.50 -26.83
CA ILE A 651 -45.60 -31.74 -25.77
C ILE A 651 -46.85 -32.50 -25.30
N ARG A 652 -46.99 -32.67 -23.98
CA ARG A 652 -48.13 -33.28 -23.30
C ARG A 652 -48.61 -32.35 -22.18
N GLU A 653 -49.89 -32.47 -21.79
CA GLU A 653 -50.43 -31.81 -20.59
C GLU A 653 -50.17 -30.29 -20.52
N GLY A 654 -50.32 -29.60 -21.65
CA GLY A 654 -50.10 -28.16 -21.73
C GLY A 654 -51.20 -27.36 -21.03
N SER A 655 -50.79 -26.43 -20.16
CA SER A 655 -51.65 -25.44 -19.51
C SER A 655 -51.04 -24.04 -19.68
N PRO A 656 -51.85 -23.01 -19.98
CA PRO A 656 -51.35 -21.64 -20.06
C PRO A 656 -50.78 -21.16 -18.72
N PHE A 657 -49.60 -20.53 -18.75
CA PHE A 657 -48.99 -19.86 -17.60
C PHE A 657 -48.59 -18.46 -18.02
N GLU A 658 -49.38 -17.45 -17.63
CA GLU A 658 -49.21 -16.07 -18.12
C GLU A 658 -49.14 -16.04 -19.67
N ASN A 659 -48.04 -15.56 -20.25
CA ASN A 659 -47.79 -15.53 -21.69
C ASN A 659 -46.95 -16.72 -22.19
N HIS A 660 -46.76 -17.72 -21.33
CA HIS A 660 -45.95 -18.93 -21.55
C HIS A 660 -46.84 -20.18 -21.48
N LEU A 661 -46.26 -21.34 -21.77
CA LEU A 661 -46.95 -22.62 -21.69
C LEU A 661 -46.24 -23.52 -20.68
N TYR A 662 -46.92 -23.87 -19.59
CA TYR A 662 -46.45 -24.90 -18.66
C TYR A 662 -46.93 -26.25 -19.17
N ALA A 663 -45.99 -27.16 -19.46
CA ALA A 663 -46.29 -28.44 -20.08
C ALA A 663 -45.39 -29.55 -19.55
N SER A 664 -45.68 -30.79 -19.96
CA SER A 664 -44.73 -31.89 -19.86
C SER A 664 -44.17 -32.20 -21.25
N VAL A 665 -42.88 -32.53 -21.32
CA VAL A 665 -42.27 -33.06 -22.54
C VAL A 665 -41.98 -34.53 -22.32
N GLU A 666 -42.41 -35.36 -23.28
CA GLU A 666 -42.18 -36.80 -23.30
C GLU A 666 -41.59 -37.20 -24.65
N SER A 667 -40.51 -37.97 -24.62
CA SER A 667 -39.84 -38.49 -25.82
C SER A 667 -39.63 -39.99 -25.64
N ALA A 668 -39.59 -40.74 -26.73
CA ALA A 668 -39.34 -42.19 -26.70
C ALA A 668 -38.01 -42.56 -26.03
N ALA A 669 -37.07 -41.62 -25.91
CA ALA A 669 -35.73 -41.80 -25.35
C ALA A 669 -35.52 -41.21 -23.94
N ALA A 670 -36.49 -40.50 -23.35
CA ALA A 670 -36.30 -39.78 -22.08
C ALA A 670 -37.56 -39.74 -21.20
N PRO A 671 -37.42 -39.75 -19.87
CA PRO A 671 -38.57 -39.71 -18.96
C PRO A 671 -39.35 -38.40 -19.09
N LYS A 672 -40.65 -38.47 -18.77
CA LYS A 672 -41.55 -37.31 -18.71
C LYS A 672 -41.01 -36.26 -17.74
N ARG A 673 -40.83 -35.04 -18.25
CA ARG A 673 -40.32 -33.89 -17.48
C ARG A 673 -41.21 -32.68 -17.61
N LYS A 674 -41.34 -31.90 -16.54
CA LYS A 674 -42.08 -30.64 -16.53
C LYS A 674 -41.22 -29.53 -17.09
N VAL A 675 -41.81 -28.74 -17.96
CA VAL A 675 -41.13 -27.67 -18.69
C VAL A 675 -41.96 -26.39 -18.74
N LEU A 676 -41.28 -25.27 -18.91
CA LEU A 676 -41.86 -24.00 -19.32
C LEU A 676 -41.47 -23.74 -20.78
N ILE A 677 -42.46 -23.46 -21.63
CA ILE A 677 -42.25 -23.18 -23.06
C ILE A 677 -42.55 -21.71 -23.34
N GLU A 678 -41.56 -21.00 -23.85
CA GLU A 678 -41.69 -19.59 -24.23
C GLU A 678 -41.78 -19.45 -25.75
N TRP A 679 -42.90 -18.89 -26.23
CA TRP A 679 -43.20 -18.81 -27.65
C TRP A 679 -42.70 -17.52 -28.31
N ILE A 680 -42.13 -17.65 -29.50
CA ILE A 680 -41.67 -16.58 -30.39
C ILE A 680 -42.44 -16.71 -31.69
N ARG A 681 -43.35 -15.76 -31.96
CA ARG A 681 -44.15 -15.74 -33.18
C ARG A 681 -43.51 -14.87 -34.26
N TYR A 682 -43.57 -15.31 -35.51
CA TYR A 682 -43.06 -14.60 -36.68
C TYR A 682 -44.08 -14.60 -37.82
N SER A 683 -43.93 -13.66 -38.75
CA SER A 683 -44.77 -13.61 -39.96
C SER A 683 -44.26 -14.62 -40.98
N ILE A 684 -45.15 -15.51 -41.43
CA ILE A 684 -44.83 -16.56 -42.42
C ILE A 684 -44.44 -15.98 -43.79
N VAL A 685 -44.71 -14.68 -44.02
CA VAL A 685 -44.49 -13.99 -45.31
C VAL A 685 -43.05 -13.47 -45.48
N ASP A 686 -42.24 -13.40 -44.41
CA ASP A 686 -40.89 -12.84 -44.44
C ASP A 686 -39.82 -13.91 -44.18
N THR A 687 -39.29 -14.49 -45.27
CA THR A 687 -38.27 -15.54 -45.22
C THR A 687 -36.95 -15.06 -44.63
N ASN A 688 -36.59 -13.78 -44.81
CA ASN A 688 -35.36 -13.20 -44.25
C ASN A 688 -35.48 -13.06 -42.72
N LEU A 689 -36.67 -12.68 -42.23
CA LEU A 689 -36.97 -12.66 -40.81
C LEU A 689 -36.93 -14.06 -40.19
N PHE A 690 -37.43 -15.08 -40.89
CA PHE A 690 -37.39 -16.47 -40.41
C PHE A 690 -35.96 -16.94 -40.15
N GLU A 691 -35.06 -16.80 -41.12
CA GLU A 691 -33.66 -17.22 -41.00
C GLU A 691 -32.95 -16.50 -39.84
N LYS A 692 -33.11 -15.18 -39.74
CA LYS A 692 -32.54 -14.39 -38.64
C LYS A 692 -33.07 -14.82 -37.27
N LEU A 693 -34.36 -15.15 -37.17
CA LEU A 693 -34.96 -15.62 -35.92
C LEU A 693 -34.53 -17.03 -35.57
N LEU A 694 -34.44 -17.93 -36.54
CA LEU A 694 -33.98 -19.30 -36.33
C LEU A 694 -32.54 -19.31 -35.81
N LEU A 695 -31.65 -18.49 -36.42
CA LEU A 695 -30.28 -18.31 -35.94
C LEU A 695 -30.27 -17.85 -34.48
N ARG A 696 -30.97 -16.76 -34.16
CA ARG A 696 -31.05 -16.23 -32.80
C ARG A 696 -31.57 -17.26 -31.79
N ILE A 697 -32.57 -18.07 -32.17
CA ILE A 697 -33.15 -19.08 -31.29
C ILE A 697 -32.18 -20.22 -31.06
N LYS A 698 -31.49 -20.68 -32.09
CA LYS A 698 -30.40 -21.65 -31.95
C LYS A 698 -29.32 -21.10 -31.02
N SER A 699 -28.91 -19.84 -31.20
CA SER A 699 -27.91 -19.19 -30.34
C SER A 699 -28.35 -19.08 -28.89
N LEU A 700 -29.59 -18.67 -28.66
CA LEU A 700 -30.15 -18.54 -27.32
C LEU A 700 -30.40 -19.90 -26.64
N ALA A 701 -30.86 -20.91 -27.37
CA ALA A 701 -31.05 -22.26 -26.84
C ALA A 701 -29.71 -22.87 -26.44
N VAL A 702 -28.68 -22.70 -27.26
CA VAL A 702 -27.30 -23.13 -26.98
C VAL A 702 -26.71 -22.38 -25.79
N LEU A 703 -26.89 -21.05 -25.73
CA LEU A 703 -26.46 -20.20 -24.62
C LEU A 703 -27.07 -20.66 -23.29
N LEU A 704 -28.38 -20.89 -23.27
CA LEU A 704 -29.12 -21.21 -22.05
C LEU A 704 -29.05 -22.71 -21.69
N ASN A 705 -28.59 -23.57 -22.62
CA ASN A 705 -28.29 -24.98 -22.38
C ASN A 705 -26.90 -25.20 -21.76
N SER A 706 -25.94 -24.33 -22.06
CA SER A 706 -24.56 -24.46 -21.55
C SER A 706 -24.38 -23.97 -20.12
N ILE A 707 -25.44 -23.42 -19.51
CA ILE A 707 -25.47 -22.94 -18.14
C ILE A 707 -25.58 -24.14 -17.18
N GLU A 708 -24.45 -24.63 -16.70
CA GLU A 708 -24.43 -25.19 -15.34
C GLU A 708 -24.63 -24.02 -14.38
N THR A 709 -25.84 -23.81 -13.87
CA THR A 709 -26.22 -22.60 -13.14
C THR A 709 -25.38 -22.45 -11.86
N PRO A 710 -24.50 -21.43 -11.77
CA PRO A 710 -23.96 -21.04 -10.48
C PRO A 710 -25.14 -20.71 -9.55
N PRO A 711 -25.06 -20.96 -8.23
CA PRO A 711 -26.18 -20.76 -7.30
C PRO A 711 -26.82 -19.36 -7.35
N ASP A 712 -26.03 -18.37 -7.77
CA ASP A 712 -26.39 -16.96 -7.83
C ASP A 712 -27.00 -16.54 -9.19
N PHE A 713 -26.89 -17.37 -10.23
CA PHE A 713 -27.42 -17.11 -11.57
C PHE A 713 -28.74 -17.86 -11.76
N ARG A 714 -29.85 -17.21 -11.38
CA ARG A 714 -31.17 -17.83 -11.30
C ARG A 714 -31.95 -17.72 -12.61
N ILE A 715 -31.46 -18.42 -13.63
CA ILE A 715 -32.11 -18.60 -14.93
C ILE A 715 -32.42 -20.10 -15.11
N LEU A 716 -33.55 -20.44 -15.73
CA LEU A 716 -33.89 -21.84 -15.99
C LEU A 716 -32.98 -22.44 -17.07
N HIS A 717 -32.66 -23.73 -16.92
CA HIS A 717 -31.90 -24.49 -17.92
C HIS A 717 -32.73 -24.66 -19.19
N CYS A 718 -32.25 -24.15 -20.33
CA CYS A 718 -32.90 -24.39 -21.61
C CYS A 718 -32.48 -25.74 -22.17
N SER A 719 -33.39 -26.69 -22.16
CA SER A 719 -33.10 -28.06 -22.58
C SER A 719 -33.18 -28.21 -24.10
N ASN A 720 -34.12 -27.50 -24.74
CA ASN A 720 -34.49 -27.72 -26.13
C ASN A 720 -35.11 -26.47 -26.75
N TYR A 721 -35.27 -26.50 -28.07
CA TYR A 721 -36.19 -25.64 -28.79
C TYR A 721 -37.06 -26.48 -29.73
N LEU A 722 -38.13 -25.88 -30.25
CA LEU A 722 -39.01 -26.54 -31.21
C LEU A 722 -39.55 -25.52 -32.21
N HIS A 723 -39.93 -26.02 -33.39
CA HIS A 723 -40.51 -25.22 -34.45
C HIS A 723 -41.91 -25.72 -34.79
N LYS A 724 -42.91 -24.86 -34.62
CA LYS A 724 -44.30 -25.12 -35.03
C LYS A 724 -44.63 -24.30 -36.27
N GLY A 725 -44.21 -24.81 -37.43
CA GLY A 725 -44.34 -24.13 -38.72
C GLY A 725 -45.77 -23.72 -39.08
N SER A 726 -46.77 -24.54 -38.73
CA SER A 726 -48.20 -24.24 -38.96
C SER A 726 -48.67 -22.96 -38.29
N ASP A 727 -48.05 -22.59 -37.17
CA ASP A 727 -48.45 -21.47 -36.32
C ASP A 727 -47.53 -20.25 -36.51
N GLY A 728 -46.50 -20.38 -37.37
CA GLY A 728 -45.45 -19.37 -37.51
C GLY A 728 -44.75 -19.09 -36.18
N ALA A 729 -44.40 -20.12 -35.42
CA ALA A 729 -43.88 -19.95 -34.07
C ALA A 729 -42.73 -20.90 -33.74
N PHE A 730 -41.78 -20.41 -32.95
CA PHE A 730 -40.76 -21.21 -32.27
C PHE A 730 -41.01 -21.23 -30.77
N GLY A 731 -40.66 -22.33 -30.10
CA GLY A 731 -40.72 -22.46 -28.64
C GLY A 731 -39.34 -22.72 -28.07
N LEU A 732 -38.93 -21.95 -27.07
CA LEU A 732 -37.80 -22.30 -26.20
C LEU A 732 -38.32 -23.14 -25.05
N VAL A 733 -37.66 -24.25 -24.72
CA VAL A 733 -38.11 -25.23 -23.74
C VAL A 733 -37.16 -25.23 -22.55
N PHE A 734 -37.69 -24.83 -21.39
CA PHE A 734 -36.94 -24.70 -20.14
C PHE A 734 -37.32 -25.79 -19.16
N ASP A 735 -36.32 -26.49 -18.60
CA ASP A 735 -36.52 -27.44 -17.51
C ASP A 735 -36.83 -26.72 -16.20
N LEU A 736 -37.77 -27.27 -15.44
CA LEU A 736 -37.97 -26.84 -14.07
C LEU A 736 -36.95 -27.53 -13.14
N PRO A 737 -36.25 -26.78 -12.26
CA PRO A 737 -35.25 -27.33 -11.35
C PRO A 737 -35.79 -28.44 -10.46
N ASP A 738 -37.02 -28.28 -9.97
CA ASP A 738 -37.74 -29.30 -9.21
C ASP A 738 -38.76 -30.01 -10.10
N GLN A 739 -38.46 -31.27 -10.43
CA GLN A 739 -39.34 -32.15 -11.19
C GLN A 739 -40.45 -32.76 -10.31
N SER A 740 -40.41 -32.55 -8.98
CA SER A 740 -41.48 -32.90 -8.06
C SER A 740 -42.65 -31.90 -8.16
N VAL A 741 -43.62 -31.94 -7.23
CA VAL A 741 -44.94 -31.29 -7.39
C VAL A 741 -44.88 -29.75 -7.20
N SER A 742 -43.76 -29.07 -7.43
CA SER A 742 -43.69 -27.60 -7.34
C SER A 742 -44.77 -26.88 -8.18
N ILE A 743 -45.42 -25.89 -7.58
CA ILE A 743 -46.48 -25.09 -8.19
C ILE A 743 -45.88 -23.78 -8.71
N PRO A 744 -45.82 -23.56 -10.04
CA PRO A 744 -45.28 -22.32 -10.60
C PRO A 744 -46.23 -21.14 -10.35
N ARG A 745 -45.70 -20.02 -9.88
CA ARG A 745 -46.43 -18.75 -9.82
C ARG A 745 -45.56 -17.60 -10.33
N SER A 746 -46.19 -16.61 -10.96
CA SER A 746 -45.51 -15.36 -11.29
C SER A 746 -45.41 -14.48 -10.04
N LEU A 747 -44.38 -13.64 -9.96
CA LEU A 747 -44.29 -12.62 -8.92
C LEU A 747 -45.52 -11.70 -8.93
N ALA A 748 -46.04 -11.35 -10.10
CA ALA A 748 -47.27 -10.57 -10.24
C ALA A 748 -48.47 -11.24 -9.54
N ALA A 749 -48.66 -12.55 -9.75
CA ALA A 749 -49.72 -13.31 -9.09
C ALA A 749 -49.51 -13.41 -7.57
N VAL A 750 -48.26 -13.56 -7.13
CA VAL A 750 -47.93 -13.62 -5.70
C VAL A 750 -48.20 -12.28 -5.01
N ILE A 751 -47.74 -11.15 -5.57
CA ILE A 751 -48.02 -9.80 -5.06
C ILE A 751 -49.53 -9.56 -4.97
N HIS A 752 -50.29 -9.96 -6.00
CA HIS A 752 -51.74 -9.82 -6.00
C HIS A 752 -52.39 -10.65 -4.89
N LYS A 753 -51.98 -11.91 -4.74
CA LYS A 753 -52.52 -12.85 -3.74
C LYS A 753 -52.22 -12.39 -2.32
N THR A 754 -51.01 -11.89 -2.05
CA THR A 754 -50.54 -11.53 -0.69
C THR A 754 -50.44 -10.03 -0.48
N ARG A 755 -51.35 -9.26 -1.09
CA ARG A 755 -51.41 -7.80 -0.93
C ARG A 755 -51.71 -7.36 0.51
N ASN A 756 -52.42 -8.20 1.26
CA ASN A 756 -52.79 -7.94 2.65
C ASN A 756 -51.54 -7.91 3.54
N PHE A 757 -51.44 -6.92 4.41
CA PHE A 757 -50.22 -6.67 5.21
C PHE A 757 -49.68 -7.91 5.95
N ARG A 758 -50.57 -8.72 6.55
CA ARG A 758 -50.19 -9.92 7.32
C ARG A 758 -49.67 -11.09 6.47
N GLU A 759 -49.92 -11.06 5.17
CA GLU A 759 -49.57 -12.11 4.21
C GLU A 759 -48.29 -11.76 3.42
N ARG A 760 -47.84 -10.50 3.54
CA ARG A 760 -46.65 -9.99 2.84
C ARG A 760 -45.40 -10.73 3.30
N PRO A 761 -44.48 -11.04 2.37
CA PRO A 761 -43.17 -11.59 2.72
C PRO A 761 -42.36 -10.67 3.62
N SER A 762 -41.47 -11.26 4.40
CA SER A 762 -40.46 -10.52 5.19
C SER A 762 -39.61 -9.62 4.30
N LEU A 763 -39.04 -8.55 4.88
CA LEU A 763 -38.10 -7.68 4.16
C LEU A 763 -36.87 -8.47 3.70
N GLY A 764 -36.33 -9.36 4.52
CA GLY A 764 -35.19 -10.22 4.16
C GLY A 764 -35.46 -11.07 2.91
N SER A 765 -36.65 -11.67 2.80
CA SER A 765 -37.05 -12.42 1.60
C SER A 765 -37.16 -11.53 0.36
N ARG A 766 -37.62 -10.28 0.52
CA ARG A 766 -37.71 -9.29 -0.58
C ARG A 766 -36.33 -8.82 -1.02
N PHE A 767 -35.40 -8.58 -0.08
CA PHE A 767 -34.01 -8.23 -0.39
C PHE A 767 -33.29 -9.35 -1.14
N LYS A 768 -33.48 -10.60 -0.71
CA LYS A 768 -32.92 -11.77 -1.40
C LYS A 768 -33.43 -11.90 -2.83
N LEU A 769 -34.74 -11.74 -3.05
CA LEU A 769 -35.33 -11.73 -4.40
C LEU A 769 -34.73 -10.61 -5.26
N ALA A 770 -34.72 -9.38 -4.74
CA ALA A 770 -34.19 -8.22 -5.44
C ALA A 770 -32.73 -8.40 -5.86
N LEU A 771 -31.88 -8.86 -4.94
CA LEU A 771 -30.48 -9.16 -5.20
C LEU A 771 -30.33 -10.26 -6.25
N SER A 772 -31.10 -11.35 -6.14
CA SER A 772 -31.05 -12.47 -7.08
C SER A 772 -31.41 -12.04 -8.51
N LEU A 773 -32.43 -11.19 -8.68
CA LEU A 773 -32.81 -10.65 -9.99
C LEU A 773 -31.70 -9.75 -10.56
N ALA A 774 -31.11 -8.88 -9.73
CA ALA A 774 -30.06 -7.96 -10.17
C ALA A 774 -28.77 -8.71 -10.57
N VAL A 775 -28.35 -9.71 -9.78
CA VAL A 775 -27.17 -10.55 -10.10
C VAL A 775 -27.42 -11.39 -11.36
N SER A 776 -28.61 -11.96 -11.53
CA SER A 776 -28.96 -12.72 -12.74
C SER A 776 -28.95 -11.83 -13.99
N LEU A 777 -29.44 -10.59 -13.89
CA LEU A 777 -29.37 -9.65 -15.00
C LEU A 777 -27.93 -9.23 -15.32
N SER A 778 -27.13 -8.93 -14.29
CA SER A 778 -25.71 -8.56 -14.43
C SER A 778 -24.93 -9.64 -15.17
N GLY A 779 -25.09 -10.92 -14.79
CA GLY A 779 -24.44 -12.04 -15.48
C GLY A 779 -24.85 -12.17 -16.95
N PHE A 780 -26.14 -11.97 -17.26
CA PHE A 780 -26.66 -12.06 -18.62
C PHE A 780 -26.12 -10.93 -19.52
N HIS A 781 -25.96 -9.72 -18.97
CA HIS A 781 -25.37 -8.59 -19.67
C HIS A 781 -23.85 -8.75 -19.88
N LYS A 782 -23.12 -9.32 -18.90
CA LYS A 782 -21.67 -9.58 -19.01
C LYS A 782 -21.32 -10.49 -20.20
N VAL A 783 -22.18 -11.46 -20.53
CA VAL A 783 -21.99 -12.36 -21.69
C VAL A 783 -22.43 -11.72 -23.03
N GLY A 784 -22.94 -10.49 -23.00
CA GLY A 784 -23.30 -9.71 -24.20
C GLY A 784 -24.70 -9.97 -24.72
N TRP A 785 -25.67 -10.23 -23.85
CA TRP A 785 -27.08 -10.38 -24.21
C TRP A 785 -27.98 -9.39 -23.46
N LEU A 786 -29.07 -8.98 -24.12
CA LEU A 786 -30.12 -8.10 -23.59
C LEU A 786 -31.39 -8.91 -23.38
N HIS A 787 -32.11 -8.69 -22.27
CA HIS A 787 -33.28 -9.49 -21.85
C HIS A 787 -34.60 -9.04 -22.51
N LYS A 788 -34.86 -7.73 -22.56
CA LYS A 788 -36.03 -7.10 -23.23
C LYS A 788 -37.43 -7.36 -22.70
N SER A 789 -37.60 -8.31 -21.78
CA SER A 789 -38.92 -8.77 -21.30
C SER A 789 -39.03 -8.76 -19.77
N ILE A 790 -38.23 -7.97 -19.06
CA ILE A 790 -38.24 -7.95 -17.59
C ILE A 790 -39.58 -7.36 -17.10
N SER A 791 -40.30 -8.12 -16.29
CA SER A 791 -41.58 -7.72 -15.67
C SER A 791 -41.91 -8.65 -14.50
N ALA A 792 -42.82 -8.25 -13.59
CA ALA A 792 -43.25 -9.14 -12.52
C ALA A 792 -43.97 -10.41 -13.00
N SER A 793 -44.52 -10.43 -14.23
CA SER A 793 -45.08 -11.64 -14.85
C SER A 793 -43.98 -12.61 -15.33
N ASN A 794 -42.76 -12.11 -15.52
CA ASN A 794 -41.60 -12.86 -16.00
C ASN A 794 -40.58 -13.15 -14.88
N VAL A 795 -41.05 -13.19 -13.64
CA VAL A 795 -40.31 -13.72 -12.49
C VAL A 795 -41.08 -14.94 -11.99
N LEU A 796 -40.50 -16.12 -12.18
CA LEU A 796 -41.07 -17.41 -11.80
C LEU A 796 -40.69 -17.75 -10.35
N LEU A 797 -41.68 -18.13 -9.55
CA LEU A 797 -41.51 -18.63 -8.20
C LEU A 797 -41.99 -20.08 -8.17
N LEU A 798 -41.13 -21.00 -7.72
CA LEU A 798 -41.48 -22.40 -7.51
C LEU A 798 -41.89 -22.62 -6.07
N ILE A 799 -43.15 -22.98 -5.84
CA ILE A 799 -43.72 -23.09 -4.50
C ILE A 799 -43.94 -24.56 -4.15
N ASP A 800 -43.43 -24.99 -2.99
CA ASP A 800 -43.72 -26.32 -2.45
C ASP A 800 -45.24 -26.52 -2.28
N PRO A 801 -45.83 -27.61 -2.79
CA PRO A 801 -47.23 -27.97 -2.56
C PRO A 801 -47.73 -27.76 -1.13
N LYS A 802 -46.91 -28.14 -0.14
CA LYS A 802 -47.25 -28.04 1.29
C LYS A 802 -47.39 -26.59 1.74
N GLU A 803 -46.64 -25.70 1.10
CA GLU A 803 -46.63 -24.27 1.37
C GLU A 803 -47.59 -23.49 0.47
N ALA A 804 -48.13 -24.08 -0.60
CA ALA A 804 -48.95 -23.38 -1.59
C ALA A 804 -50.29 -22.88 -1.05
N GLU A 805 -50.78 -23.53 0.01
CA GLU A 805 -51.95 -23.16 0.82
C GLU A 805 -51.63 -22.19 1.96
N SER A 806 -50.34 -21.94 2.24
CA SER A 806 -49.91 -20.98 3.26
C SER A 806 -50.46 -19.57 2.96
N THR A 807 -50.78 -18.84 4.02
CA THR A 807 -51.18 -17.43 3.95
C THR A 807 -49.97 -16.48 3.98
N VAL A 808 -48.78 -16.97 4.31
CA VAL A 808 -47.55 -16.16 4.44
C VAL A 808 -46.59 -16.51 3.31
N ALA A 809 -46.30 -15.56 2.41
CA ALA A 809 -45.49 -15.79 1.22
C ALA A 809 -43.96 -15.73 1.44
N SER A 810 -43.48 -15.61 2.69
CA SER A 810 -42.05 -15.43 2.99
C SER A 810 -41.17 -16.58 2.49
N THR A 811 -41.67 -17.82 2.53
CA THR A 811 -40.99 -19.04 2.04
C THR A 811 -41.08 -19.19 0.52
N TRP A 812 -41.97 -18.47 -0.16
CA TRP A 812 -42.19 -18.60 -1.60
C TRP A 812 -41.17 -17.84 -2.45
N LEU A 813 -40.40 -16.92 -1.84
CA LEU A 813 -39.44 -16.06 -2.54
C LEU A 813 -38.01 -16.62 -2.59
N THR A 814 -37.78 -17.81 -2.03
CA THR A 814 -36.42 -18.37 -1.92
C THR A 814 -35.90 -18.95 -3.24
N ASP A 815 -36.79 -19.44 -4.11
CA ASP A 815 -36.48 -20.05 -5.39
C ASP A 815 -37.17 -19.31 -6.54
N SER A 816 -36.66 -18.11 -6.81
CA SER A 816 -37.08 -17.26 -7.92
C SER A 816 -36.18 -17.43 -9.14
N TYR A 817 -36.76 -17.43 -10.33
CA TYR A 817 -36.05 -17.50 -11.60
C TYR A 817 -36.52 -16.38 -12.54
N LEU A 818 -35.57 -15.75 -13.23
CA LEU A 818 -35.89 -14.85 -14.33
C LEU A 818 -36.27 -15.70 -15.55
N ILE A 819 -37.39 -15.36 -16.20
CA ILE A 819 -37.90 -15.99 -17.43
C ILE A 819 -38.26 -14.89 -18.46
N GLY A 820 -38.70 -15.26 -19.66
CA GLY A 820 -39.07 -14.31 -20.72
C GLY A 820 -37.94 -14.01 -21.71
N PHE A 821 -37.05 -14.98 -21.94
CA PHE A 821 -35.95 -14.92 -22.89
C PHE A 821 -36.40 -14.96 -24.35
N ASN A 822 -37.66 -15.27 -24.65
CA ASN A 822 -38.23 -15.26 -26.00
C ASN A 822 -38.06 -13.92 -26.78
N ARG A 823 -37.74 -12.83 -26.08
CA ARG A 823 -37.46 -11.52 -26.70
C ARG A 823 -35.98 -11.12 -26.69
N SER A 824 -35.13 -11.88 -26.02
CA SER A 824 -33.70 -11.62 -25.85
C SER A 824 -32.99 -11.54 -27.20
N ARG A 825 -31.86 -10.83 -27.18
CA ARG A 825 -31.00 -10.61 -28.35
C ARG A 825 -29.57 -10.33 -27.90
N GLU A 826 -28.66 -10.39 -28.85
CA GLU A 826 -27.28 -9.97 -28.68
C GLU A 826 -27.19 -8.45 -28.43
N ASP A 827 -26.26 -8.05 -27.56
CA ASP A 827 -25.81 -6.67 -27.33
C ASP A 827 -24.89 -6.21 -28.47
N ASP A 828 -25.42 -6.24 -29.69
CA ASP A 828 -24.77 -5.77 -30.93
C ASP A 828 -25.72 -4.78 -31.62
N ILE A 829 -25.23 -3.66 -32.13
CA ILE A 829 -26.01 -2.66 -32.86
C ILE A 829 -26.64 -3.26 -34.13
N GLN A 830 -25.94 -4.18 -34.79
CA GLN A 830 -26.38 -4.76 -36.06
C GLN A 830 -27.36 -5.93 -35.87
N ALA A 831 -27.45 -6.50 -34.67
CA ALA A 831 -28.36 -7.61 -34.42
C ALA A 831 -29.83 -7.16 -34.60
N PHE A 832 -30.67 -8.11 -35.01
CA PHE A 832 -32.07 -7.85 -35.34
C PHE A 832 -32.94 -7.62 -34.08
N THR A 833 -33.68 -6.51 -34.01
CA THR A 833 -34.66 -6.27 -32.94
C THR A 833 -36.04 -6.75 -33.38
N LEU A 834 -36.52 -7.86 -32.80
CA LEU A 834 -37.95 -8.15 -32.82
C LEU A 834 -38.67 -7.02 -32.05
N GLY A 835 -39.58 -6.30 -32.72
CA GLY A 835 -40.29 -5.11 -32.21
C GLY A 835 -41.14 -5.37 -30.96
N GLN A 836 -41.85 -4.34 -30.51
CA GLN A 836 -42.62 -4.37 -29.25
C GLN A 836 -43.61 -5.54 -29.22
N THR A 837 -43.79 -6.14 -28.05
CA THR A 837 -44.82 -7.17 -27.84
C THR A 837 -46.22 -6.55 -27.75
N ARG A 838 -47.27 -7.35 -27.98
CA ARG A 838 -48.67 -6.92 -27.77
C ARG A 838 -49.16 -7.16 -26.34
N TYR A 839 -48.36 -7.83 -25.52
CA TYR A 839 -48.74 -8.17 -24.14
C TYR A 839 -48.57 -6.96 -23.23
N GLU A 840 -49.69 -6.40 -22.76
CA GLU A 840 -49.71 -5.24 -21.86
C GLU A 840 -48.95 -5.52 -20.56
N GLN A 841 -48.93 -6.79 -20.09
CA GLN A 841 -48.20 -7.16 -18.88
C GLN A 841 -46.69 -6.89 -18.99
N VAL A 842 -46.13 -6.80 -20.20
CA VAL A 842 -44.70 -6.54 -20.43
C VAL A 842 -44.46 -5.11 -20.92
N THR A 843 -45.29 -4.59 -21.84
CA THR A 843 -45.08 -3.26 -22.44
C THR A 843 -45.17 -2.09 -21.47
N GLN A 844 -45.86 -2.25 -20.33
CA GLN A 844 -45.90 -1.25 -19.26
C GLN A 844 -44.54 -1.06 -18.54
N TYR A 845 -43.60 -2.00 -18.70
CA TYR A 845 -42.26 -1.93 -18.10
C TYR A 845 -41.22 -1.27 -19.02
N TYR A 846 -41.58 -0.98 -20.27
CA TYR A 846 -40.64 -0.42 -21.25
C TYR A 846 -40.16 0.97 -20.84
N HIS A 847 -38.87 1.20 -21.08
CA HIS A 847 -38.28 2.53 -20.98
C HIS A 847 -39.03 3.50 -21.91
N PRO A 848 -39.30 4.76 -21.48
CA PRO A 848 -40.05 5.72 -22.28
C PRO A 848 -39.54 5.88 -23.72
N ASP A 849 -38.22 5.90 -23.91
CA ASP A 849 -37.61 6.03 -25.24
C ASP A 849 -37.81 4.80 -26.13
N TYR A 850 -37.95 3.61 -25.55
CA TYR A 850 -38.24 2.38 -26.31
C TYR A 850 -39.74 2.18 -26.56
N ALA A 851 -40.57 2.65 -25.62
CA ALA A 851 -42.03 2.52 -25.68
C ALA A 851 -42.69 3.35 -26.80
N GLN A 852 -41.92 4.21 -27.49
CA GLN A 852 -42.42 5.02 -28.59
C GLN A 852 -42.94 4.16 -29.76
N THR A 853 -44.12 4.50 -30.26
CA THR A 853 -44.83 3.76 -31.33
C THR A 853 -44.38 4.13 -32.75
N SER A 854 -43.35 4.97 -32.88
CA SER A 854 -42.84 5.44 -34.17
C SER A 854 -42.10 4.31 -34.90
N PHE A 855 -42.46 4.07 -36.16
CA PHE A 855 -41.75 3.12 -37.02
C PHE A 855 -40.68 3.86 -37.84
N PRO A 856 -39.45 3.33 -37.99
CA PRO A 856 -38.94 2.09 -37.38
C PRO A 856 -38.66 2.25 -35.87
N HIS A 857 -38.85 1.17 -35.10
CA HIS A 857 -38.57 1.19 -33.67
C HIS A 857 -37.09 1.47 -33.40
N PRO A 858 -36.75 2.24 -32.35
CA PRO A 858 -35.36 2.44 -31.96
C PRO A 858 -34.73 1.12 -31.52
N PRO A 859 -33.41 0.94 -31.73
CA PRO A 859 -32.70 -0.23 -31.24
C PRO A 859 -32.81 -0.32 -29.72
N TYR A 860 -32.99 -1.53 -29.21
CA TYR A 860 -33.03 -1.76 -27.76
C TYR A 860 -31.64 -1.54 -27.17
N ARG A 861 -31.57 -0.89 -26.01
CA ARG A 861 -30.31 -0.53 -25.33
C ARG A 861 -30.23 -1.19 -23.96
N LEU A 862 -28.99 -1.41 -23.50
CA LEU A 862 -28.67 -2.03 -22.22
C LEU A 862 -29.46 -1.44 -21.02
N HIS A 863 -29.49 -0.11 -20.89
CA HIS A 863 -30.14 0.55 -19.76
C HIS A 863 -31.67 0.44 -19.74
N TYR A 864 -32.31 0.00 -20.84
CA TYR A 864 -33.76 -0.26 -20.85
C TYR A 864 -34.12 -1.48 -19.99
N ASP A 865 -33.23 -2.48 -19.91
CA ASP A 865 -33.39 -3.60 -18.98
C ASP A 865 -33.23 -3.14 -17.53
N TYR A 866 -32.31 -2.21 -17.25
CA TYR A 866 -32.15 -1.63 -15.91
C TYR A 866 -33.38 -0.86 -15.46
N TYR A 867 -33.99 -0.08 -16.35
CA TYR A 867 -35.26 0.60 -16.07
C TYR A 867 -36.38 -0.40 -15.76
N SER A 868 -36.51 -1.44 -16.60
CA SER A 868 -37.52 -2.48 -16.42
C SER A 868 -37.35 -3.21 -15.09
N LEU A 869 -36.10 -3.53 -14.71
CA LEU A 869 -35.77 -4.07 -13.39
C LEU A 869 -36.12 -3.09 -12.27
N GLY A 870 -35.85 -1.80 -12.42
CA GLY A 870 -36.22 -0.77 -11.43
C GLY A 870 -37.71 -0.75 -11.11
N LEU A 871 -38.57 -0.93 -12.11
CA LEU A 871 -40.01 -1.05 -11.90
C LEU A 871 -40.39 -2.33 -11.15
N VAL A 872 -39.78 -3.47 -11.46
CA VAL A 872 -39.99 -4.72 -10.71
C VAL A 872 -39.50 -4.60 -9.27
N LEU A 873 -38.35 -3.98 -9.04
CA LEU A 873 -37.83 -3.71 -7.70
C LEU A 873 -38.75 -2.76 -6.91
N LEU A 874 -39.36 -1.77 -7.57
CA LEU A 874 -40.35 -0.90 -6.94
C LEU A 874 -41.59 -1.69 -6.49
N GLU A 875 -42.08 -2.62 -7.30
CA GLU A 875 -43.17 -3.54 -6.92
C GLU A 875 -42.77 -4.47 -5.77
N VAL A 876 -41.56 -5.02 -5.78
CA VAL A 876 -41.03 -5.87 -4.69
C VAL A 876 -40.90 -5.07 -3.39
N GLY A 877 -40.41 -3.84 -3.45
CA GLY A 877 -40.22 -3.03 -2.24
C GLY A 877 -41.54 -2.56 -1.62
N MET A 878 -42.46 -2.03 -2.44
CA MET A 878 -43.78 -1.58 -1.99
C MET A 878 -44.75 -2.75 -1.73
N TRP A 879 -44.48 -3.90 -2.32
CA TRP A 879 -45.38 -5.06 -2.39
C TRP A 879 -46.76 -4.71 -2.98
N GLU A 880 -46.74 -3.94 -4.06
CA GLU A 880 -47.92 -3.48 -4.81
C GLU A 880 -47.69 -3.67 -6.30
N SER A 881 -48.76 -3.96 -7.05
CA SER A 881 -48.67 -4.08 -8.51
C SER A 881 -48.37 -2.73 -9.16
N LEU A 882 -47.65 -2.74 -10.29
CA LEU A 882 -47.34 -1.54 -11.07
C LEU A 882 -48.62 -0.79 -11.45
N SER A 883 -49.67 -1.53 -11.84
CA SER A 883 -51.00 -0.99 -12.14
C SER A 883 -51.64 -0.23 -10.98
N THR A 884 -51.29 -0.55 -9.73
CA THR A 884 -51.74 0.18 -8.53
C THR A 884 -50.83 1.36 -8.25
N LEU A 885 -49.52 1.18 -8.41
CA LEU A 885 -48.52 2.24 -8.21
C LEU A 885 -48.78 3.44 -9.13
N VAL A 886 -49.26 3.21 -10.36
CA VAL A 886 -49.50 4.26 -11.38
C VAL A 886 -50.92 4.84 -11.41
N LYS A 887 -51.85 4.44 -10.52
CA LYS A 887 -53.26 4.91 -10.54
C LYS A 887 -53.45 6.43 -10.44
N GLY A 888 -52.45 7.16 -9.94
CA GLY A 888 -52.49 8.63 -9.80
C GLY A 888 -51.89 9.42 -10.97
N VAL A 889 -51.32 8.74 -11.97
CA VAL A 889 -50.72 9.39 -13.15
C VAL A 889 -51.82 10.14 -13.92
N GLY A 890 -51.67 11.46 -14.08
CA GLY A 890 -52.64 12.33 -14.78
C GLY A 890 -53.72 12.99 -13.91
N SER A 891 -53.63 12.90 -12.57
CA SER A 891 -54.60 13.52 -11.63
C SER A 891 -54.29 14.98 -11.23
N GLY A 892 -53.25 15.60 -11.81
CA GLY A 892 -52.86 17.00 -11.55
C GLY A 892 -53.51 18.02 -12.50
N GLU A 893 -53.54 19.30 -12.09
CA GLU A 893 -54.20 20.41 -12.80
C GLU A 893 -53.74 20.61 -14.27
N SER A 894 -52.58 20.08 -14.67
CA SER A 894 -52.03 20.19 -16.03
C SER A 894 -52.69 19.27 -17.07
N SER A 895 -53.53 18.31 -16.67
CA SER A 895 -54.01 17.22 -17.55
C SER A 895 -55.34 17.49 -18.28
N ARG A 896 -55.84 18.72 -18.36
CA ARG A 896 -57.06 19.04 -19.14
C ARG A 896 -56.89 19.06 -20.68
N ARG A 897 -55.73 18.66 -21.22
CA ARG A 897 -55.50 18.54 -22.68
C ARG A 897 -55.58 17.07 -23.14
N ARG A 898 -56.69 16.71 -23.77
CA ARG A 898 -57.09 15.34 -24.21
C ARG A 898 -56.35 14.77 -25.44
N ASN A 899 -55.09 15.12 -25.68
CA ASN A 899 -54.30 14.57 -26.80
C ASN A 899 -52.81 14.44 -26.43
N THR A 900 -52.48 13.64 -25.42
CA THR A 900 -51.09 13.26 -25.12
C THR A 900 -50.68 12.04 -25.95
N SER A 901 -49.55 12.14 -26.64
CA SER A 901 -48.96 11.02 -27.39
C SER A 901 -48.60 9.86 -26.44
N VAL A 902 -48.58 8.63 -26.95
CA VAL A 902 -48.20 7.44 -26.16
C VAL A 902 -46.83 7.62 -25.51
N SER A 903 -45.87 8.22 -26.22
CA SER A 903 -44.54 8.56 -25.69
C SER A 903 -44.61 9.44 -24.42
N ASN A 904 -45.40 10.51 -24.44
CA ASN A 904 -45.56 11.41 -23.29
C ASN A 904 -46.11 10.69 -22.06
N ARG A 905 -46.99 9.69 -22.23
CA ARG A 905 -47.55 8.91 -21.11
C ARG A 905 -46.49 8.13 -20.34
N TYR A 906 -45.50 7.54 -21.03
CA TYR A 906 -44.43 6.78 -20.36
C TYR A 906 -43.46 7.70 -19.60
N HIS A 907 -43.13 8.88 -20.16
CA HIS A 907 -42.35 9.89 -19.45
C HIS A 907 -43.11 10.45 -18.22
N GLU A 908 -44.41 10.73 -18.35
CA GLU A 908 -45.26 11.16 -17.23
C GLU A 908 -45.34 10.09 -16.14
N MET A 909 -45.50 8.81 -16.52
CA MET A 909 -45.50 7.69 -15.59
C MET A 909 -44.18 7.61 -14.82
N ARG A 910 -43.04 7.66 -15.52
CA ARG A 910 -41.71 7.66 -14.91
C ARG A 910 -41.55 8.82 -13.94
N GLY A 911 -41.88 10.04 -14.37
CA GLY A 911 -41.82 11.24 -13.52
C GLY A 911 -42.66 11.11 -12.25
N TYR A 912 -43.89 10.59 -12.38
CA TYR A 912 -44.76 10.34 -11.24
C TYR A 912 -44.19 9.30 -10.26
N LEU A 913 -43.68 8.18 -10.76
CA LEU A 913 -43.09 7.12 -9.93
C LEU A 913 -41.87 7.64 -9.17
N VAL A 914 -40.96 8.35 -9.84
CA VAL A 914 -39.76 8.94 -9.24
C VAL A 914 -40.13 10.01 -8.20
N GLN A 915 -41.06 10.91 -8.50
CA GLN A 915 -41.40 12.01 -7.59
C GLN A 915 -42.29 11.61 -6.41
N LYS A 916 -43.17 10.62 -6.58
CA LYS A 916 -44.21 10.28 -5.59
C LYS A 916 -44.03 8.92 -4.95
N ARG A 917 -43.62 7.89 -5.69
CA ARG A 917 -43.51 6.51 -5.16
C ARG A 917 -42.14 6.22 -4.56
N LEU A 918 -41.08 6.71 -5.19
CA LEU A 918 -39.71 6.48 -4.74
C LEU A 918 -39.46 7.05 -3.32
N VAL A 919 -40.02 8.21 -2.99
CA VAL A 919 -39.91 8.80 -1.64
C VAL A 919 -40.56 7.89 -0.59
N MET A 920 -41.72 7.30 -0.90
CA MET A 920 -42.40 6.38 0.00
C MET A 920 -41.66 5.04 0.14
N LEU A 921 -40.93 4.63 -0.91
CA LEU A 921 -40.14 3.41 -0.89
C LEU A 921 -39.06 3.48 0.20
N GLY A 922 -38.34 4.60 0.34
CA GLY A 922 -37.35 4.79 1.41
C GLY A 922 -37.92 4.57 2.80
N HIS A 923 -39.09 5.15 3.07
CA HIS A 923 -39.80 4.95 4.34
C HIS A 923 -40.28 3.51 4.56
N THR A 924 -40.45 2.73 3.49
CA THR A 924 -41.02 1.37 3.54
C THR A 924 -39.94 0.30 3.69
N ILE A 925 -38.82 0.44 2.97
CA ILE A 925 -37.80 -0.62 2.83
C ILE A 925 -36.36 -0.12 3.04
N GLY A 926 -36.15 1.19 3.23
CA GLY A 926 -34.85 1.80 3.52
C GLY A 926 -34.23 2.57 2.35
N GLU A 927 -33.30 3.46 2.68
CA GLU A 927 -32.68 4.41 1.74
C GLU A 927 -31.77 3.73 0.72
N GLU A 928 -31.02 2.69 1.10
CA GLU A 928 -30.15 1.96 0.17
C GLU A 928 -30.94 1.25 -0.95
N TYR A 929 -32.07 0.64 -0.60
CA TYR A 929 -32.96 0.01 -1.59
C TYR A 929 -33.62 1.08 -2.47
N GLN A 930 -34.04 2.20 -1.89
CA GLN A 930 -34.56 3.34 -2.65
C GLN A 930 -33.52 3.84 -3.67
N ALA A 931 -32.27 4.03 -3.25
CA ALA A 931 -31.20 4.51 -4.12
C ALA A 931 -30.92 3.53 -5.27
N ALA A 932 -30.95 2.22 -5.02
CA ALA A 932 -30.83 1.20 -6.07
C ALA A 932 -31.96 1.30 -7.12
N VAL A 933 -33.21 1.46 -6.67
CA VAL A 933 -34.37 1.65 -7.57
C VAL A 933 -34.25 2.97 -8.34
N GLN A 934 -33.80 4.05 -7.68
CA GLN A 934 -33.58 5.34 -8.32
C GLN A 934 -32.52 5.26 -9.43
N ALA A 935 -31.40 4.56 -9.16
CA ALA A 935 -30.35 4.35 -10.13
C ALA A 935 -30.88 3.61 -11.37
N CYS A 936 -31.67 2.54 -11.20
CA CYS A 936 -32.35 1.86 -12.30
C CYS A 936 -33.28 2.78 -13.10
N LEU A 937 -34.07 3.62 -12.43
CA LEU A 937 -35.08 4.47 -13.09
C LEU A 937 -34.52 5.75 -13.71
N SER A 938 -33.34 6.22 -13.31
CA SER A 938 -32.81 7.53 -13.77
C SER A 938 -31.29 7.66 -13.82
N GLY A 939 -30.54 6.72 -13.26
CA GLY A 939 -29.09 6.85 -13.10
C GLY A 939 -28.27 6.62 -14.37
N PHE A 940 -28.85 6.16 -15.48
CA PHE A 940 -28.09 5.74 -16.67
C PHE A 940 -28.22 6.67 -17.88
N GLU A 941 -28.98 7.76 -17.78
CA GLU A 941 -29.28 8.64 -18.93
C GLU A 941 -28.06 9.41 -19.45
N GLU A 942 -27.18 9.87 -18.56
CA GLU A 942 -25.98 10.64 -18.93
C GLU A 942 -25.01 9.79 -19.78
N LEU A 943 -24.83 8.52 -19.41
CA LEU A 943 -23.98 7.56 -20.14
C LEU A 943 -24.61 7.14 -21.46
N ALA A 944 -25.94 7.26 -21.62
CA ALA A 944 -26.66 6.85 -22.82
C ALA A 944 -26.57 7.84 -23.99
N ASN A 945 -26.05 9.05 -23.76
CA ASN A 945 -25.95 10.14 -24.74
C ASN A 945 -24.54 10.32 -25.34
N SER A 946 -23.58 9.46 -24.98
CA SER A 946 -22.19 9.49 -25.44
C SER A 946 -22.01 8.84 -26.82
N THR A 947 -20.95 9.23 -27.53
CA THR A 947 -20.65 8.81 -28.92
C THR A 947 -19.90 7.47 -29.04
N SER A 948 -19.52 6.80 -27.94
CA SER A 948 -18.68 5.58 -27.95
C SER A 948 -19.35 4.37 -27.27
N GLN A 949 -20.26 3.73 -27.99
CA GLN A 949 -21.17 2.71 -27.45
C GLN A 949 -20.52 1.52 -26.69
N ALA A 950 -19.34 1.05 -27.13
CA ALA A 950 -18.68 -0.09 -26.49
C ALA A 950 -18.06 0.24 -25.12
N ARG A 951 -17.54 1.47 -24.96
CA ARG A 951 -17.02 2.00 -23.69
C ARG A 951 -18.15 2.37 -22.74
N ASP A 952 -19.20 2.97 -23.29
CA ASP A 952 -20.38 3.37 -22.53
C ASP A 952 -21.06 2.14 -21.91
N ASN A 953 -21.10 1.00 -22.60
CA ASN A 953 -21.64 -0.24 -22.04
C ASN A 953 -20.83 -0.78 -20.85
N VAL A 954 -19.49 -0.68 -20.83
CA VAL A 954 -18.68 -1.07 -19.65
C VAL A 954 -18.97 -0.13 -18.49
N ALA A 955 -18.95 1.17 -18.75
CA ALA A 955 -19.25 2.17 -17.74
C ALA A 955 -20.66 1.97 -17.16
N MET A 956 -21.66 1.63 -17.99
CA MET A 956 -23.01 1.29 -17.55
C MET A 956 -23.06 0.01 -16.73
N GLN A 957 -22.38 -1.06 -17.15
CA GLN A 957 -22.34 -2.32 -16.40
C GLN A 957 -21.67 -2.14 -15.03
N LEU A 958 -20.57 -1.38 -14.96
CA LEU A 958 -19.90 -1.05 -13.71
C LEU A 958 -20.79 -0.20 -12.80
N LYS A 959 -21.43 0.83 -13.36
CA LYS A 959 -22.37 1.66 -12.61
C LYS A 959 -23.56 0.84 -12.10
N PHE A 960 -24.03 -0.15 -12.86
CA PHE A 960 -25.09 -1.06 -12.41
C PHE A 960 -24.63 -1.97 -11.27
N GLU A 961 -23.42 -2.53 -11.36
CA GLU A 961 -22.88 -3.34 -10.27
C GLU A 961 -22.74 -2.50 -8.98
N GLU A 962 -22.20 -1.29 -9.09
CA GLU A 962 -21.99 -0.35 -7.98
C GLU A 962 -23.30 0.19 -7.38
N GLU A 963 -24.14 0.82 -8.21
CA GLU A 963 -25.31 1.55 -7.73
C GLU A 963 -26.55 0.68 -7.53
N VAL A 964 -26.56 -0.57 -8.02
CA VAL A 964 -27.72 -1.46 -7.89
C VAL A 964 -27.34 -2.73 -7.15
N VAL A 965 -26.41 -3.54 -7.69
CA VAL A 965 -26.10 -4.85 -7.09
C VAL A 965 -25.50 -4.69 -5.69
N GLN A 966 -24.53 -3.80 -5.50
CA GLN A 966 -23.90 -3.63 -4.19
C GLN A 966 -24.83 -3.03 -3.14
N ARG A 967 -25.63 -2.03 -3.52
CA ARG A 967 -26.67 -1.47 -2.64
C ARG A 967 -27.66 -2.54 -2.17
N LEU A 968 -28.10 -3.41 -3.09
CA LEU A 968 -28.99 -4.53 -2.74
C LEU A 968 -28.30 -5.59 -1.88
N ARG A 969 -27.00 -5.84 -2.06
CA ARG A 969 -26.22 -6.70 -1.15
C ARG A 969 -26.18 -6.13 0.26
N ARG A 970 -25.95 -4.82 0.42
CA ARG A 970 -25.98 -4.15 1.73
C ARG A 970 -27.34 -4.21 2.41
N CYS A 971 -28.43 -4.24 1.64
CA CYS A 971 -29.76 -4.43 2.21
C CYS A 971 -29.98 -5.86 2.72
N HIS A 972 -29.30 -6.86 2.12
CA HIS A 972 -29.45 -8.26 2.46
C HIS A 972 -28.54 -8.71 3.62
N ALA A 973 -27.30 -8.19 3.66
CA ALA A 973 -26.32 -8.42 4.72
C ALA A 973 -26.77 -7.77 6.04
#